data_AF-A0A0R1MUT7-F1
#
_entry.id   AF-A0A0R1MUT7-F1
#
_cell.length_a   1.000
_cell.length_b   1.000
_cell.length_c   1.000
_cell.angle_alpha   90.00
_cell.angle_beta   90.00
_cell.angle_gamma   90.00
#
_symmetry.space_group_name_H-M   'P 1'
#
loop_
_entity.id
_entity.type
_entity.pdbx_description
1 polymer ?
#
loop_
_entity_poly.entity_id
_entity_poly.type
_entity_poly.pdbx_seq_one_letter_code
_entity_poly.pdbx_strand_id
1 'polypeptide(L)'
;MAEKTTGTNSGVATTLAVVNAKMEQISPYFDHAKTRLQQVTKEYLRAIYESLDTLQLEQGRVQQAISKLQNELQGQQQVVADIQAQSMDPQLWPRQRQALQDRIDALTRQITSQQAEESRLQTQRDTARNTLQGAQNKQNILRASLHRQEEAVRQETDLTKITAMLTAQADKAADMNRQIAALEDQRIIAQSTVDNLTAQLTKANNDLSAEINQRGQLVEQAKQLSAKINAARPIQEQLHHAQEKAAKIQDQIDQWQADQTKLTAAGTRLQQQIKNVEQQLTTGLLTMAEMARAVVMQQPVRVSQSSAPVASEIQRPPAPATGPVPQADVHVPAINLPTQRPYLFVLPQLPTKLEPVLLKYLAALFRFLSQHGLTVRVLVMDFSPQFTEDLRHFVAEIGDIPNLQFASFFATLQNVGQAKPFTMKELPVSVPLKKAKDGADMVSGKDKQVGDYRALYRPDGSLNWIGYAVDDTHYLYDYYAPQHTPWYTQIIVHRRDVSEVTYYRQDRSPVLKVTHSQSTAPVTTFFNGKTQEWPSLAAFQADWLAHDQIAQTSTVVAMGDDPLCASVVQGPLQENVIPLLGDRTLTDPQLAEKVSGVHWLLAPDTSDIATLQQLVGWSIPVVTMDMLTSADDLTKEHED
;
A
#
# COMPACT_ATOMS: atom_id res chain seq x y z
N MET A 1 63.12 -82.10 -7.87
CA MET A 1 61.94 -81.29 -7.50
C MET A 1 62.42 -80.05 -6.73
N ALA A 2 61.51 -79.13 -6.40
CA ALA A 2 61.62 -77.95 -5.52
C ALA A 2 62.75 -77.95 -4.45
N GLU A 3 63.33 -76.82 -4.00
CA GLU A 3 63.15 -75.36 -4.25
C GLU A 3 64.39 -74.59 -3.63
N LYS A 4 64.55 -73.25 -3.52
CA LYS A 4 63.74 -72.02 -3.76
C LYS A 4 64.65 -70.78 -3.96
N THR A 5 64.29 -69.84 -4.86
CA THR A 5 64.65 -68.37 -4.84
C THR A 5 66.15 -67.96 -4.79
N THR A 6 66.60 -66.71 -5.03
CA THR A 6 66.00 -65.40 -5.43
C THR A 6 67.06 -64.61 -6.22
N GLY A 7 66.72 -63.64 -7.09
CA GLY A 7 67.79 -62.83 -7.72
C GLY A 7 67.51 -61.60 -8.59
N THR A 8 66.28 -61.29 -9.04
CA THR A 8 66.13 -60.36 -10.19
C THR A 8 65.03 -59.28 -10.14
N ASN A 9 64.24 -59.15 -9.06
CA ASN A 9 63.09 -58.22 -9.03
C ASN A 9 63.21 -57.01 -8.07
N SER A 10 64.29 -56.87 -7.29
CA SER A 10 64.41 -55.75 -6.33
C SER A 10 64.61 -54.40 -7.01
N GLY A 11 65.64 -54.26 -7.86
CA GLY A 11 66.04 -52.95 -8.42
C GLY A 11 64.93 -52.22 -9.18
N VAL A 12 64.12 -52.93 -9.96
CA VAL A 12 62.98 -52.34 -10.69
C VAL A 12 61.87 -51.92 -9.72
N ALA A 13 61.51 -52.77 -8.75
CA ALA A 13 60.50 -52.44 -7.75
C ALA A 13 60.92 -51.26 -6.86
N THR A 14 62.18 -51.20 -6.42
CA THR A 14 62.72 -50.07 -5.65
C THR A 14 62.77 -48.79 -6.47
N THR A 15 63.14 -48.86 -7.75
CA THR A 15 63.12 -47.69 -8.65
C THR A 15 61.70 -47.17 -8.85
N LEU A 16 60.73 -48.08 -9.08
CA LEU A 16 59.32 -47.73 -9.23
C LEU A 16 58.75 -47.14 -7.92
N ALA A 17 59.13 -47.68 -6.76
CA ALA A 17 58.74 -47.14 -5.45
C ALA A 17 59.33 -45.74 -5.21
N VAL A 18 60.58 -45.47 -5.61
CA VAL A 18 61.19 -44.13 -5.51
C VAL A 18 60.56 -43.14 -6.48
N VAL A 19 60.17 -43.57 -7.69
CA VAL A 19 59.41 -42.74 -8.65
C VAL A 19 58.02 -42.42 -8.10
N ASN A 20 57.31 -43.40 -7.55
CA ASN A 20 56.00 -43.21 -6.94
C ASN A 20 56.08 -42.29 -5.71
N ALA A 21 57.02 -42.51 -4.80
CA ALA A 21 57.21 -41.65 -3.64
C ALA A 21 57.60 -40.20 -4.03
N LYS A 22 58.34 -40.01 -5.13
CA LYS A 22 58.58 -38.67 -5.70
C LYS A 22 57.34 -38.07 -6.38
N MET A 23 56.49 -38.86 -7.03
CA MET A 23 55.18 -38.39 -7.47
C MET A 23 54.34 -37.92 -6.28
N GLU A 24 54.24 -38.72 -5.21
CA GLU A 24 53.50 -38.39 -3.98
C GLU A 24 54.02 -37.12 -3.30
N GLN A 25 55.33 -36.85 -3.35
CA GLN A 25 55.94 -35.62 -2.84
C GLN A 25 55.69 -34.38 -3.71
N ILE A 26 55.51 -34.54 -5.02
CA ILE A 26 55.42 -33.43 -5.98
C ILE A 26 53.96 -33.14 -6.41
N SER A 27 53.08 -34.14 -6.42
CA SER A 27 51.65 -33.97 -6.76
C SER A 27 50.98 -32.85 -5.96
N PRO A 28 51.15 -32.74 -4.62
CA PRO A 28 50.50 -31.69 -3.84
C PRO A 28 50.81 -30.26 -4.33
N TYR A 29 52.00 -30.03 -4.90
CA TYR A 29 52.37 -28.73 -5.48
C TYR A 29 51.69 -28.48 -6.83
N PHE A 30 51.61 -29.49 -7.70
CA PHE A 30 50.86 -29.39 -8.96
C PHE A 30 49.35 -29.28 -8.71
N ASP A 31 48.80 -30.04 -7.78
CA ASP A 31 47.39 -29.99 -7.39
C ASP A 31 47.04 -28.65 -6.73
N HIS A 32 47.91 -28.08 -5.89
CA HIS A 32 47.74 -26.73 -5.36
C HIS A 32 47.81 -25.65 -6.45
N ALA A 33 48.79 -25.70 -7.36
CA ALA A 33 48.91 -24.75 -8.47
C ALA A 33 47.71 -24.81 -9.43
N LYS A 34 47.26 -26.02 -9.76
CA LYS A 34 46.05 -26.30 -10.55
C LYS A 34 44.79 -25.76 -9.87
N THR A 35 44.62 -26.01 -8.57
CA THR A 35 43.51 -25.49 -7.76
C THR A 35 43.53 -23.96 -7.75
N ARG A 36 44.71 -23.34 -7.59
CA ARG A 36 44.85 -21.89 -7.55
C ARG A 36 44.57 -21.23 -8.91
N LEU A 37 45.02 -21.83 -10.02
CA LEU A 37 44.66 -21.37 -11.37
C LEU A 37 43.15 -21.49 -11.60
N GLN A 38 42.55 -22.63 -11.27
CA GLN A 38 41.10 -22.85 -11.38
C GLN A 38 40.31 -21.85 -10.53
N GLN A 39 40.78 -21.51 -9.32
CA GLN A 39 40.16 -20.48 -8.49
C GLN A 39 40.22 -19.10 -9.14
N VAL A 40 41.41 -18.63 -9.53
CA VAL A 40 41.58 -17.28 -10.12
C VAL A 40 40.81 -17.16 -11.44
N THR A 41 40.80 -18.19 -12.29
CA THR A 41 40.00 -18.17 -13.52
C THR A 41 38.50 -18.23 -13.23
N LYS A 42 38.04 -18.93 -12.19
CA LYS A 42 36.63 -18.91 -11.75
C LYS A 42 36.21 -17.52 -11.27
N GLU A 43 37.05 -16.84 -10.49
CA GLU A 43 36.83 -15.47 -10.01
C GLU A 43 36.81 -14.46 -11.18
N TYR A 44 37.72 -14.60 -12.14
CA TYR A 44 37.78 -13.72 -13.32
C TYR A 44 36.61 -13.95 -14.30
N LEU A 45 36.26 -15.22 -14.60
CA LEU A 45 35.09 -15.54 -15.42
C LEU A 45 33.80 -15.06 -14.76
N ARG A 46 33.66 -15.23 -13.43
CA ARG A 46 32.51 -14.73 -12.66
C ARG A 46 32.29 -13.23 -12.90
N ALA A 47 33.32 -12.41 -12.78
CA ALA A 47 33.21 -10.97 -13.01
C ALA A 47 32.77 -10.61 -14.44
N ILE A 48 33.18 -11.40 -15.45
CA ILE A 48 32.75 -11.21 -16.85
C ILE A 48 31.30 -11.65 -17.05
N TYR A 49 30.84 -12.72 -16.39
CA TYR A 49 29.42 -13.11 -16.41
C TYR A 49 28.54 -12.08 -15.70
N GLU A 50 28.91 -11.60 -14.51
CA GLU A 50 28.18 -10.54 -13.78
C GLU A 50 28.11 -9.24 -14.62
N SER A 51 29.15 -8.95 -15.42
CA SER A 51 29.15 -7.85 -16.40
C SER A 51 28.21 -8.09 -17.59
N LEU A 52 28.09 -9.32 -18.08
CA LEU A 52 27.16 -9.70 -19.14
C LEU A 52 25.69 -9.67 -18.67
N ASP A 53 25.42 -10.09 -17.44
CA ASP A 53 24.07 -10.07 -16.86
C ASP A 53 23.59 -8.63 -16.65
N THR A 54 24.48 -7.76 -16.13
CA THR A 54 24.24 -6.31 -16.02
C THR A 54 23.90 -5.70 -17.40
N LEU A 55 24.69 -6.03 -18.43
CA LEU A 55 24.50 -5.52 -19.79
C LEU A 55 23.20 -6.06 -20.45
N GLN A 56 22.78 -7.28 -20.14
CA GLN A 56 21.49 -7.82 -20.58
C GLN A 56 20.30 -7.10 -19.91
N LEU A 57 20.41 -6.77 -18.61
CA LEU A 57 19.41 -5.97 -17.91
C LEU A 57 19.30 -4.55 -18.50
N GLU A 58 20.41 -3.93 -18.88
CA GLU A 58 20.40 -2.64 -19.59
C GLU A 58 19.76 -2.74 -20.98
N GLN A 59 20.09 -3.77 -21.77
CA GLN A 59 19.43 -4.00 -23.06
C GLN A 59 17.91 -4.17 -22.92
N GLY A 60 17.45 -4.92 -21.90
CA GLY A 60 16.03 -5.08 -21.60
C GLY A 60 15.34 -3.76 -21.25
N ARG A 61 15.98 -2.93 -20.41
CA ARG A 61 15.49 -1.58 -20.06
C ARG A 61 15.40 -0.67 -21.28
N VAL A 62 16.42 -0.65 -22.15
CA VAL A 62 16.42 0.15 -23.39
C VAL A 62 15.33 -0.32 -24.35
N GLN A 63 15.13 -1.64 -24.52
CA GLN A 63 14.09 -2.16 -25.39
C GLN A 63 12.67 -1.86 -24.88
N GLN A 64 12.45 -1.87 -23.57
CA GLN A 64 11.20 -1.41 -22.94
C GLN A 64 10.98 0.10 -23.15
N ALA A 65 12.03 0.92 -23.02
CA ALA A 65 11.95 2.36 -23.28
C ALA A 65 11.59 2.66 -24.74
N ILE A 66 12.21 1.98 -25.70
CA ILE A 66 11.87 2.08 -27.14
C ILE A 66 10.40 1.73 -27.38
N SER A 67 9.92 0.61 -26.83
CA SER A 67 8.52 0.20 -26.99
C SER A 67 7.52 1.21 -26.38
N LYS A 68 7.85 1.79 -25.22
CA LYS A 68 7.05 2.85 -24.59
C LYS A 68 6.99 4.11 -25.46
N LEU A 69 8.13 4.54 -26.02
CA LEU A 69 8.19 5.70 -26.92
C LEU A 69 7.47 5.44 -28.26
N GLN A 70 7.54 4.22 -28.81
CA GLN A 70 6.78 3.83 -30.01
C GLN A 70 5.26 3.93 -29.78
N ASN A 71 4.77 3.50 -28.62
CA ASN A 71 3.36 3.66 -28.25
C ASN A 71 2.98 5.14 -28.08
N GLU A 72 3.85 5.98 -27.49
CA GLU A 72 3.59 7.43 -27.39
C GLU A 72 3.60 8.10 -28.77
N LEU A 73 4.53 7.71 -29.66
CA LEU A 73 4.60 8.18 -31.04
C LEU A 73 3.31 7.87 -31.81
N GLN A 74 2.81 6.63 -31.72
CA GLN A 74 1.54 6.23 -32.32
C GLN A 74 0.36 7.07 -31.76
N GLY A 75 0.38 7.35 -30.45
CA GLY A 75 -0.57 8.27 -29.81
C GLY A 75 -0.51 9.70 -30.36
N GLN A 76 0.69 10.27 -30.55
CA GLN A 76 0.85 11.59 -31.16
C GLN A 76 0.46 11.61 -32.65
N GLN A 77 0.75 10.54 -33.40
CA GLN A 77 0.32 10.39 -34.79
C GLN A 77 -1.21 10.36 -34.91
N GLN A 78 -1.92 9.68 -34.00
CA GLN A 78 -3.38 9.74 -33.94
C GLN A 78 -3.89 11.15 -33.61
N VAL A 79 -3.24 11.87 -32.68
CA VAL A 79 -3.58 13.27 -32.37
C VAL A 79 -3.37 14.19 -33.59
N VAL A 80 -2.30 14.00 -34.36
CA VAL A 80 -2.06 14.70 -35.63
C VAL A 80 -3.18 14.43 -36.63
N ALA A 81 -3.59 13.16 -36.79
CA ALA A 81 -4.69 12.77 -37.68
C ALA A 81 -6.05 13.34 -37.25
N ASP A 82 -6.36 13.32 -35.95
CA ASP A 82 -7.56 13.91 -35.36
C ASP A 82 -7.65 15.43 -35.65
N ILE A 83 -6.55 16.16 -35.47
CA ILE A 83 -6.46 17.61 -35.71
C ILE A 83 -6.56 17.90 -37.23
N GLN A 84 -5.95 17.07 -38.08
CA GLN A 84 -6.11 17.19 -39.54
C GLN A 84 -7.57 16.99 -39.96
N ALA A 85 -8.27 15.97 -39.42
CA ALA A 85 -9.69 15.76 -39.69
C ALA A 85 -10.56 16.95 -39.24
N GLN A 86 -10.28 17.54 -38.08
CA GLN A 86 -10.94 18.76 -37.62
C GLN A 86 -10.66 19.97 -38.54
N SER A 87 -9.45 20.08 -39.09
CA SER A 87 -9.11 21.16 -40.03
C SER A 87 -9.87 21.06 -41.36
N MET A 88 -10.29 19.84 -41.75
CA MET A 88 -11.13 19.59 -42.92
C MET A 88 -12.63 19.74 -42.62
N ASP A 89 -13.08 19.42 -41.40
CA ASP A 89 -14.45 19.64 -40.93
C ASP A 89 -14.48 20.27 -39.52
N PRO A 90 -14.57 21.61 -39.42
CA PRO A 90 -14.69 22.31 -38.14
C PRO A 90 -15.96 21.97 -37.35
N GLN A 91 -16.97 21.36 -37.97
CA GLN A 91 -18.22 20.91 -37.32
C GLN A 91 -18.17 19.43 -36.90
N LEU A 92 -17.05 18.72 -37.08
CA LEU A 92 -16.91 17.31 -36.71
C LEU A 92 -17.09 17.11 -35.19
N TRP A 93 -16.26 17.76 -34.39
CA TRP A 93 -16.28 17.61 -32.93
C TRP A 93 -17.53 18.21 -32.26
N PRO A 94 -18.06 19.39 -32.66
CA PRO A 94 -19.35 19.88 -32.17
C PRO A 94 -20.51 18.89 -32.39
N ARG A 95 -20.59 18.26 -33.59
CA ARG A 95 -21.63 17.27 -33.88
C ARG A 95 -21.45 15.98 -33.09
N GLN A 96 -20.21 15.49 -32.92
CA GLN A 96 -19.92 14.34 -32.06
C GLN A 96 -20.27 14.62 -30.59
N ARG A 97 -19.94 15.81 -30.08
CA ARG A 97 -20.32 16.25 -28.72
C ARG A 97 -21.84 16.31 -28.55
N GLN A 98 -22.59 16.84 -29.51
CA GLN A 98 -24.05 16.86 -29.43
C GLN A 98 -24.64 15.44 -29.41
N ALA A 99 -24.19 14.55 -30.30
CA ALA A 99 -24.65 13.17 -30.33
C ALA A 99 -24.34 12.38 -29.04
N LEU A 100 -23.24 12.72 -28.34
CA LEU A 100 -22.95 12.21 -27.00
C LEU A 100 -23.88 12.82 -25.95
N GLN A 101 -24.14 14.13 -25.99
CA GLN A 101 -25.07 14.81 -25.08
C GLN A 101 -26.49 14.23 -25.18
N ASP A 102 -27.01 14.08 -26.40
CA ASP A 102 -28.34 13.49 -26.66
C ASP A 102 -28.46 12.07 -26.05
N ARG A 103 -27.36 11.31 -26.08
CA ARG A 103 -27.26 9.96 -25.50
C ARG A 103 -27.11 9.96 -23.98
N ILE A 104 -26.37 10.92 -23.41
CA ILE A 104 -26.30 11.16 -21.96
C ILE A 104 -27.68 11.57 -21.43
N ASP A 105 -28.41 12.41 -22.14
CA ASP A 105 -29.74 12.89 -21.75
C ASP A 105 -30.82 11.81 -21.92
N ALA A 106 -30.65 10.89 -22.88
CA ALA A 106 -31.46 9.66 -22.97
C ALA A 106 -31.22 8.74 -21.77
N LEU A 107 -29.95 8.36 -21.50
CA LEU A 107 -29.59 7.50 -20.37
C LEU A 107 -29.98 8.11 -19.02
N THR A 108 -29.80 9.43 -18.84
CA THR A 108 -30.20 10.12 -17.60
C THR A 108 -31.71 9.93 -17.34
N ARG A 109 -32.56 10.03 -18.37
CA ARG A 109 -34.01 9.78 -18.24
C ARG A 109 -34.35 8.31 -17.97
N GLN A 110 -33.60 7.36 -18.54
CA GLN A 110 -33.77 5.94 -18.27
C GLN A 110 -33.40 5.60 -16.81
N ILE A 111 -32.24 6.08 -16.36
CA ILE A 111 -31.76 5.98 -14.97
C ILE A 111 -32.81 6.54 -13.99
N THR A 112 -33.31 7.77 -14.18
CA THR A 112 -34.34 8.35 -13.30
C THR A 112 -35.63 7.50 -13.27
N SER A 113 -36.05 6.94 -14.42
CA SER A 113 -37.22 6.06 -14.50
C SER A 113 -37.01 4.74 -13.75
N GLN A 114 -35.82 4.13 -13.85
CA GLN A 114 -35.48 2.89 -13.15
C GLN A 114 -35.35 3.10 -11.63
N GLN A 115 -34.80 4.25 -11.19
CA GLN A 115 -34.69 4.60 -9.77
C GLN A 115 -36.07 4.78 -9.08
N ALA A 116 -37.08 5.23 -9.83
CA ALA A 116 -38.45 5.29 -9.33
C ALA A 116 -39.05 3.88 -9.13
N GLU A 117 -38.80 2.95 -10.05
CA GLU A 117 -39.27 1.57 -9.92
C GLU A 117 -38.46 0.77 -8.87
N GLU A 118 -37.15 1.00 -8.73
CA GLU A 118 -36.31 0.53 -7.60
C GLU A 118 -36.99 0.90 -6.27
N SER A 119 -37.30 2.19 -6.09
CA SER A 119 -37.93 2.72 -4.87
C SER A 119 -39.31 2.10 -4.60
N ARG A 120 -40.08 1.83 -5.66
CA ARG A 120 -41.39 1.18 -5.59
C ARG A 120 -41.29 -0.30 -5.19
N LEU A 121 -40.41 -1.07 -5.83
CA LEU A 121 -40.16 -2.48 -5.51
C LEU A 121 -39.61 -2.62 -4.07
N GLN A 122 -38.75 -1.71 -3.65
CA GLN A 122 -38.21 -1.64 -2.29
C GLN A 122 -39.31 -1.42 -1.26
N THR A 123 -40.24 -0.49 -1.53
CA THR A 123 -41.43 -0.23 -0.69
C THR A 123 -42.36 -1.45 -0.61
N GLN A 124 -42.57 -2.16 -1.72
CA GLN A 124 -43.36 -3.40 -1.75
C GLN A 124 -42.68 -4.52 -0.94
N ARG A 125 -41.36 -4.70 -1.08
CA ARG A 125 -40.60 -5.74 -0.37
C ARG A 125 -40.69 -5.54 1.15
N ASP A 126 -40.53 -4.32 1.63
CA ASP A 126 -40.58 -4.04 3.06
C ASP A 126 -42.02 -4.16 3.62
N THR A 127 -43.03 -3.83 2.82
CA THR A 127 -44.44 -4.13 3.16
C THR A 127 -44.70 -5.64 3.29
N ALA A 128 -44.14 -6.44 2.38
CA ALA A 128 -44.23 -7.90 2.43
C ALA A 128 -43.45 -8.48 3.64
N ARG A 129 -42.27 -7.94 3.97
CA ARG A 129 -41.50 -8.30 5.19
C ARG A 129 -42.26 -8.00 6.48
N ASN A 130 -42.88 -6.82 6.58
CA ASN A 130 -43.71 -6.46 7.74
C ASN A 130 -44.92 -7.41 7.89
N THR A 131 -45.52 -7.83 6.77
CA THR A 131 -46.60 -8.81 6.75
C THR A 131 -46.14 -10.20 7.22
N LEU A 132 -44.99 -10.66 6.72
CA LEU A 132 -44.34 -11.92 7.10
C LEU A 132 -44.05 -11.97 8.62
N GLN A 133 -43.38 -10.93 9.14
CA GLN A 133 -43.04 -10.81 10.56
C GLN A 133 -44.31 -10.72 11.43
N GLY A 134 -45.34 -10.00 10.97
CA GLY A 134 -46.63 -9.93 11.64
C GLY A 134 -47.33 -11.29 11.75
N ALA A 135 -47.27 -12.13 10.70
CA ALA A 135 -47.82 -13.48 10.71
C ALA A 135 -47.05 -14.40 11.68
N GLN A 136 -45.71 -14.38 11.63
CA GLN A 136 -44.83 -15.14 12.54
C GLN A 136 -45.08 -14.78 14.01
N ASN A 137 -45.15 -13.49 14.33
CA ASN A 137 -45.41 -13.03 15.70
C ASN A 137 -46.77 -13.50 16.22
N LYS A 138 -47.83 -13.44 15.38
CA LYS A 138 -49.17 -13.96 15.74
C LYS A 138 -49.15 -15.48 15.97
N GLN A 139 -48.50 -16.25 15.11
CA GLN A 139 -48.34 -17.70 15.33
C GLN A 139 -47.64 -18.01 16.65
N ASN A 140 -46.54 -17.32 16.96
CA ASN A 140 -45.77 -17.54 18.19
C ASN A 140 -46.62 -17.25 19.44
N ILE A 141 -47.43 -16.18 19.41
CA ILE A 141 -48.38 -15.85 20.49
C ILE A 141 -49.46 -16.94 20.64
N LEU A 142 -50.02 -17.46 19.55
CA LEU A 142 -51.02 -18.53 19.57
C LEU A 142 -50.43 -19.87 20.06
N ARG A 143 -49.26 -20.28 19.57
CA ARG A 143 -48.54 -21.49 20.03
C ARG A 143 -48.19 -21.40 21.51
N ALA A 144 -47.70 -20.24 21.97
CA ALA A 144 -47.46 -19.98 23.40
C ALA A 144 -48.75 -19.85 24.24
N SER A 145 -49.91 -19.61 23.62
CA SER A 145 -51.22 -19.65 24.28
C SER A 145 -51.72 -21.10 24.43
N LEU A 146 -51.55 -21.94 23.41
CA LEU A 146 -51.85 -23.37 23.45
C LEU A 146 -51.02 -24.08 24.53
N HIS A 147 -49.69 -23.96 24.48
CA HIS A 147 -48.79 -24.61 25.44
C HIS A 147 -49.10 -24.20 26.89
N ARG A 148 -49.46 -22.94 27.16
CA ARG A 148 -49.86 -22.51 28.53
C ARG A 148 -51.18 -23.10 29.00
N GLN A 149 -52.09 -23.46 28.08
CA GLN A 149 -53.35 -24.13 28.43
C GLN A 149 -53.15 -25.63 28.64
N GLU A 150 -52.33 -26.28 27.80
CA GLU A 150 -51.90 -27.67 28.00
C GLU A 150 -51.17 -27.85 29.34
N GLU A 151 -50.26 -26.93 29.66
CA GLU A 151 -49.49 -26.97 30.90
C GLU A 151 -50.36 -26.67 32.14
N ALA A 152 -51.33 -25.77 32.03
CA ALA A 152 -52.32 -25.53 33.09
C ALA A 152 -53.20 -26.77 33.38
N VAL A 153 -53.55 -27.57 32.36
CA VAL A 153 -54.28 -28.84 32.54
C VAL A 153 -53.40 -29.92 33.16
N ARG A 154 -52.10 -29.96 32.84
CA ARG A 154 -51.13 -30.88 33.47
C ARG A 154 -50.89 -30.60 34.96
N GLN A 155 -51.08 -29.35 35.40
CA GLN A 155 -50.80 -28.90 36.77
C GLN A 155 -52.05 -28.88 37.67
N GLU A 156 -53.26 -29.01 37.12
CA GLU A 156 -54.48 -29.22 37.90
C GLU A 156 -54.59 -30.69 38.35
N THR A 157 -55.23 -30.92 39.50
CA THR A 157 -55.31 -32.24 40.16
C THR A 157 -56.75 -32.67 40.48
N ASP A 158 -57.71 -31.76 40.41
CA ASP A 158 -59.15 -32.05 40.53
C ASP A 158 -59.70 -32.61 39.20
N LEU A 159 -60.01 -33.90 39.16
CA LEU A 159 -60.62 -34.59 38.01
C LEU A 159 -61.87 -33.89 37.45
N THR A 160 -62.66 -33.20 38.27
CA THR A 160 -63.84 -32.45 37.85
C THR A 160 -63.45 -31.24 37.02
N LYS A 161 -62.45 -30.49 37.49
CA LYS A 161 -61.92 -29.33 36.78
C LYS A 161 -61.12 -29.73 35.56
N ILE A 162 -60.28 -30.78 35.63
CA ILE A 162 -59.57 -31.34 34.48
C ILE A 162 -60.56 -31.67 33.37
N THR A 163 -61.67 -32.33 33.70
CA THR A 163 -62.74 -32.64 32.73
C THR A 163 -63.33 -31.38 32.09
N ALA A 164 -63.71 -30.38 32.90
CA ALA A 164 -64.27 -29.12 32.41
C ALA A 164 -63.26 -28.30 31.58
N MET A 165 -61.99 -28.28 31.98
CA MET A 165 -60.90 -27.62 31.28
C MET A 165 -60.61 -28.30 29.94
N LEU A 166 -60.58 -29.64 29.88
CA LEU A 166 -60.41 -30.40 28.64
C LEU A 166 -61.55 -30.12 27.64
N THR A 167 -62.81 -30.07 28.09
CA THR A 167 -63.93 -29.71 27.21
C THR A 167 -63.79 -28.28 26.67
N ALA A 168 -63.48 -27.31 27.53
CA ALA A 168 -63.28 -25.91 27.11
C ALA A 168 -62.00 -25.70 26.26
N GLN A 169 -60.99 -26.55 26.44
CA GLN A 169 -59.75 -26.53 25.68
C GLN A 169 -59.94 -27.11 24.26
N ALA A 170 -60.78 -28.14 24.08
CA ALA A 170 -60.96 -28.81 22.80
C ALA A 170 -61.41 -27.84 21.68
N ASP A 171 -62.52 -27.13 21.89
CA ASP A 171 -63.06 -26.17 20.91
C ASP A 171 -62.08 -25.00 20.66
N LYS A 172 -61.47 -24.50 21.74
CA LYS A 172 -60.55 -23.36 21.69
C LYS A 172 -59.22 -23.71 21.02
N ALA A 173 -58.72 -24.93 21.20
CA ALA A 173 -57.55 -25.45 20.50
C ALA A 173 -57.86 -25.72 19.02
N ALA A 174 -59.06 -26.26 18.71
CA ALA A 174 -59.50 -26.43 17.32
C ALA A 174 -59.65 -25.09 16.58
N ASP A 175 -60.04 -24.01 17.26
CA ASP A 175 -60.01 -22.66 16.68
C ASP A 175 -58.59 -22.08 16.56
N MET A 176 -57.78 -22.12 17.62
CA MET A 176 -56.39 -21.64 17.58
C MET A 176 -55.54 -22.35 16.53
N ASN A 177 -55.74 -23.65 16.31
CA ASN A 177 -55.06 -24.40 15.25
C ASN A 177 -55.52 -23.98 13.84
N ARG A 178 -56.82 -23.67 13.64
CA ARG A 178 -57.30 -23.07 12.37
C ARG A 178 -56.69 -21.69 12.13
N GLN A 179 -56.57 -20.86 13.16
CA GLN A 179 -55.89 -19.56 13.07
C GLN A 179 -54.38 -19.71 12.76
N ILE A 180 -53.68 -20.67 13.38
CA ILE A 180 -52.26 -20.95 13.11
C ILE A 180 -52.05 -21.41 11.66
N ALA A 181 -52.94 -22.26 11.13
CA ALA A 181 -52.88 -22.72 9.74
C ALA A 181 -53.07 -21.56 8.75
N ALA A 182 -54.11 -20.73 8.92
CA ALA A 182 -54.34 -19.56 8.08
C ALA A 182 -53.17 -18.55 8.12
N LEU A 183 -52.52 -18.42 9.28
CA LEU A 183 -51.29 -17.62 9.42
C LEU A 183 -50.05 -18.29 8.79
N GLU A 184 -50.01 -19.61 8.65
CA GLU A 184 -48.94 -20.33 7.94
C GLU A 184 -49.07 -20.11 6.43
N ASP A 185 -50.28 -20.22 5.88
CA ASP A 185 -50.55 -19.91 4.47
C ASP A 185 -50.18 -18.44 4.17
N GLN A 186 -50.58 -17.51 5.05
CA GLN A 186 -50.18 -16.10 4.94
C GLN A 186 -48.66 -15.91 5.04
N ARG A 187 -47.97 -16.67 5.91
CA ARG A 187 -46.51 -16.65 6.05
C ARG A 187 -45.81 -17.13 4.77
N ILE A 188 -46.29 -18.22 4.17
CA ILE A 188 -45.73 -18.81 2.94
C ILE A 188 -45.92 -17.85 1.75
N ILE A 189 -47.11 -17.27 1.60
CA ILE A 189 -47.39 -16.28 0.54
C ILE A 189 -46.53 -15.02 0.73
N ALA A 190 -46.42 -14.50 1.95
CA ALA A 190 -45.59 -13.33 2.25
C ALA A 190 -44.09 -13.60 2.02
N GLN A 191 -43.59 -14.78 2.41
CA GLN A 191 -42.20 -15.21 2.16
C GLN A 191 -41.89 -15.24 0.66
N SER A 192 -42.69 -15.98 -0.12
CA SER A 192 -42.54 -16.03 -1.59
C SER A 192 -42.61 -14.64 -2.24
N THR A 193 -43.46 -13.75 -1.71
CA THR A 193 -43.53 -12.35 -2.19
C THR A 193 -42.25 -11.57 -1.87
N VAL A 194 -41.68 -11.72 -0.67
CA VAL A 194 -40.39 -11.10 -0.30
C VAL A 194 -39.26 -11.62 -1.18
N ASP A 195 -39.20 -12.92 -1.44
CA ASP A 195 -38.12 -13.53 -2.23
C ASP A 195 -38.18 -13.10 -3.70
N ASN A 196 -39.37 -13.11 -4.31
CA ASN A 196 -39.59 -12.61 -5.67
C ASN A 196 -39.24 -11.12 -5.81
N LEU A 197 -39.66 -10.27 -4.88
CA LEU A 197 -39.33 -8.84 -4.91
C LEU A 197 -37.84 -8.59 -4.64
N THR A 198 -37.19 -9.41 -3.82
CA THR A 198 -35.74 -9.34 -3.61
C THR A 198 -34.97 -9.70 -4.89
N ALA A 199 -35.39 -10.73 -5.62
CA ALA A 199 -34.78 -11.07 -6.92
C ALA A 199 -34.99 -9.96 -7.97
N GLN A 200 -36.16 -9.33 -8.01
CA GLN A 200 -36.44 -8.19 -8.90
C GLN A 200 -35.58 -6.96 -8.56
N LEU A 201 -35.41 -6.64 -7.27
CA LEU A 201 -34.53 -5.56 -6.81
C LEU A 201 -33.06 -5.82 -7.17
N THR A 202 -32.54 -7.02 -6.89
CA THR A 202 -31.16 -7.38 -7.26
C THR A 202 -30.92 -7.21 -8.76
N LYS A 203 -31.89 -7.58 -9.61
CA LYS A 203 -31.78 -7.34 -11.05
C LYS A 203 -31.82 -5.85 -11.38
N ALA A 204 -32.81 -5.11 -10.87
CA ALA A 204 -32.97 -3.68 -11.14
C ALA A 204 -31.71 -2.87 -10.75
N ASN A 205 -31.09 -3.19 -9.62
CA ASN A 205 -29.89 -2.51 -9.14
C ASN A 205 -28.64 -2.86 -9.98
N ASN A 206 -28.55 -4.07 -10.52
CA ASN A 206 -27.49 -4.44 -11.48
C ASN A 206 -27.66 -3.72 -12.82
N ASP A 207 -28.88 -3.75 -13.39
CA ASP A 207 -29.22 -3.07 -14.65
C ASP A 207 -28.96 -1.55 -14.53
N LEU A 208 -29.44 -0.92 -13.44
CA LEU A 208 -29.23 0.50 -13.13
C LEU A 208 -27.73 0.86 -12.96
N SER A 209 -26.95 0.00 -12.29
CA SER A 209 -25.50 0.24 -12.11
C SER A 209 -24.75 0.20 -13.43
N ALA A 210 -25.16 -0.67 -14.36
CA ALA A 210 -24.59 -0.70 -15.71
C ALA A 210 -24.92 0.57 -16.50
N GLU A 211 -26.17 1.08 -16.44
CA GLU A 211 -26.55 2.35 -17.09
C GLU A 211 -25.82 3.56 -16.50
N ILE A 212 -25.66 3.64 -15.18
CA ILE A 212 -24.90 4.71 -14.51
C ILE A 212 -23.43 4.70 -14.97
N ASN A 213 -22.80 3.52 -15.04
CA ASN A 213 -21.42 3.39 -15.51
C ASN A 213 -21.27 3.73 -17.00
N GLN A 214 -22.22 3.33 -17.84
CA GLN A 214 -22.25 3.73 -19.26
C GLN A 214 -22.41 5.25 -19.41
N ARG A 215 -23.27 5.89 -18.62
CA ARG A 215 -23.43 7.35 -18.59
C ARG A 215 -22.13 8.05 -18.18
N GLY A 216 -21.42 7.54 -17.16
CA GLY A 216 -20.13 8.08 -16.72
C GLY A 216 -19.08 8.10 -17.84
N GLN A 217 -18.94 6.99 -18.57
CA GLN A 217 -18.03 6.88 -19.71
C GLN A 217 -18.36 7.88 -20.83
N LEU A 218 -19.64 8.06 -21.15
CA LEU A 218 -20.08 9.02 -22.18
C LEU A 218 -19.86 10.48 -21.76
N VAL A 219 -20.06 10.81 -20.47
CA VAL A 219 -19.78 12.15 -19.93
C VAL A 219 -18.30 12.51 -20.04
N GLU A 220 -17.39 11.57 -19.73
CA GLU A 220 -15.95 11.82 -19.86
C GLU A 220 -15.52 11.95 -21.34
N GLN A 221 -16.08 11.15 -22.26
CA GLN A 221 -15.89 11.36 -23.70
C GLN A 221 -16.39 12.75 -24.16
N ALA A 222 -17.53 13.21 -23.66
CA ALA A 222 -18.06 14.54 -23.96
C ALA A 222 -17.20 15.67 -23.36
N LYS A 223 -16.61 15.47 -22.17
CA LYS A 223 -15.64 16.40 -21.55
C LYS A 223 -14.35 16.50 -22.38
N GLN A 224 -13.82 15.38 -22.86
CA GLN A 224 -12.62 15.35 -23.72
C GLN A 224 -12.88 16.05 -25.06
N LEU A 225 -14.03 15.80 -25.70
CA LEU A 225 -14.45 16.55 -26.89
C LEU A 225 -14.70 18.05 -26.59
N SER A 226 -15.17 18.40 -25.40
CA SER A 226 -15.32 19.80 -24.97
C SER A 226 -13.96 20.50 -24.83
N ALA A 227 -12.96 19.84 -24.26
CA ALA A 227 -11.60 20.35 -24.16
C ALA A 227 -10.95 20.52 -25.55
N LYS A 228 -11.16 19.55 -26.45
CA LYS A 228 -10.76 19.63 -27.86
C LYS A 228 -11.40 20.83 -28.60
N ILE A 229 -12.70 21.07 -28.41
CA ILE A 229 -13.42 22.21 -29.02
C ILE A 229 -12.98 23.56 -28.44
N ASN A 230 -12.76 23.64 -27.13
CA ASN A 230 -12.46 24.89 -26.41
C ASN A 230 -10.95 25.22 -26.34
N ALA A 231 -10.10 24.50 -27.08
CA ALA A 231 -8.65 24.66 -27.02
C ALA A 231 -8.21 26.06 -27.52
N ALA A 232 -7.51 26.81 -26.66
CA ALA A 232 -7.25 28.24 -26.86
C ALA A 232 -6.20 28.61 -27.93
N ARG A 233 -5.71 27.65 -28.73
CA ARG A 233 -4.75 27.88 -29.83
C ARG A 233 -5.39 27.54 -31.18
N PRO A 234 -5.05 28.25 -32.27
CA PRO A 234 -5.46 27.89 -33.62
C PRO A 234 -5.14 26.42 -33.96
N ILE A 235 -6.02 25.77 -34.73
CA ILE A 235 -5.88 24.36 -35.18
C ILE A 235 -4.51 24.13 -35.86
N GLN A 236 -3.99 25.11 -36.59
CA GLN A 236 -2.68 25.06 -37.23
C GLN A 236 -1.50 25.04 -36.24
N GLU A 237 -1.58 25.79 -35.12
CA GLU A 237 -0.56 25.74 -34.05
C GLU A 237 -0.61 24.42 -33.29
N GLN A 238 -1.82 23.90 -33.04
CA GLN A 238 -2.01 22.58 -32.42
C GLN A 238 -1.40 21.48 -33.30
N LEU A 239 -1.64 21.53 -34.61
CA LEU A 239 -1.07 20.60 -35.58
C LEU A 239 0.46 20.69 -35.62
N HIS A 240 1.03 21.90 -35.68
CA HIS A 240 2.48 22.12 -35.67
C HIS A 240 3.12 21.53 -34.41
N HIS A 241 2.60 21.83 -33.22
CA HIS A 241 3.15 21.30 -31.97
C HIS A 241 2.99 19.78 -31.83
N ALA A 242 1.90 19.19 -32.33
CA ALA A 242 1.73 17.74 -32.34
C ALA A 242 2.76 17.07 -33.29
N GLN A 243 3.05 17.69 -34.43
CA GLN A 243 4.09 17.24 -35.36
C GLN A 243 5.50 17.41 -34.77
N GLU A 244 5.82 18.55 -34.15
CA GLU A 244 7.08 18.77 -33.42
C GLU A 244 7.28 17.75 -32.29
N LYS A 245 6.22 17.40 -31.55
CA LYS A 245 6.31 16.41 -30.47
C LYS A 245 6.53 15.01 -31.03
N ALA A 246 5.82 14.63 -32.10
CA ALA A 246 6.04 13.36 -32.78
C ALA A 246 7.48 13.23 -33.31
N ALA A 247 8.03 14.29 -33.92
CA ALA A 247 9.42 14.32 -34.36
C ALA A 247 10.40 14.09 -33.20
N LYS A 248 10.25 14.82 -32.08
CA LYS A 248 11.10 14.67 -30.89
C LYS A 248 11.04 13.27 -30.25
N ILE A 249 9.89 12.59 -30.34
CA ILE A 249 9.78 11.19 -29.89
C ILE A 249 10.49 10.25 -30.86
N GLN A 250 10.44 10.50 -32.18
CA GLN A 250 11.23 9.74 -33.15
C GLN A 250 12.73 9.93 -32.93
N ASP A 251 13.21 11.17 -32.74
CA ASP A 251 14.62 11.47 -32.44
C ASP A 251 15.11 10.68 -31.21
N GLN A 252 14.27 10.57 -30.17
CA GLN A 252 14.56 9.77 -28.97
C GLN A 252 14.58 8.27 -29.25
N ILE A 253 13.63 7.75 -30.03
CA ILE A 253 13.60 6.34 -30.45
C ILE A 253 14.90 5.98 -31.19
N ASP A 254 15.32 6.83 -32.13
CA ASP A 254 16.53 6.63 -32.94
C ASP A 254 17.80 6.67 -32.07
N GLN A 255 17.85 7.58 -31.08
CA GLN A 255 18.93 7.62 -30.09
C GLN A 255 18.99 6.33 -29.25
N TRP A 256 17.86 5.88 -28.69
CA TRP A 256 17.83 4.65 -27.89
C TRP A 256 18.17 3.40 -28.72
N GLN A 257 17.78 3.33 -30.00
CA GLN A 257 18.20 2.26 -30.92
C GLN A 257 19.72 2.28 -31.18
N ALA A 258 20.33 3.47 -31.30
CA ALA A 258 21.78 3.60 -31.42
C ALA A 258 22.50 3.13 -30.14
N ASP A 259 21.95 3.41 -28.96
CA ASP A 259 22.49 2.93 -27.69
C ASP A 259 22.28 1.41 -27.47
N GLN A 260 21.13 0.85 -27.87
CA GLN A 260 20.90 -0.60 -27.92
C GLN A 260 21.95 -1.30 -28.82
N THR A 261 22.33 -0.67 -29.94
CA THR A 261 23.35 -1.17 -30.86
C THR A 261 24.75 -1.17 -30.22
N LYS A 262 25.09 -0.11 -29.45
CA LYS A 262 26.36 -0.05 -28.68
C LYS A 262 26.42 -1.13 -27.61
N LEU A 263 25.35 -1.31 -26.83
CA LEU A 263 25.23 -2.37 -25.82
C LEU A 263 25.37 -3.76 -26.44
N THR A 264 24.74 -4.00 -27.59
CA THR A 264 24.83 -5.27 -28.32
C THR A 264 26.29 -5.58 -28.70
N ALA A 265 27.00 -4.60 -29.28
CA ALA A 265 28.41 -4.75 -29.64
C ALA A 265 29.33 -4.96 -28.43
N ALA A 266 29.03 -4.34 -27.28
CA ALA A 266 29.76 -4.55 -26.03
C ALA A 266 29.53 -5.98 -25.47
N GLY A 267 28.30 -6.49 -25.50
CA GLY A 267 27.99 -7.87 -25.14
C GLY A 267 28.74 -8.90 -26.00
N THR A 268 28.83 -8.68 -27.32
CA THR A 268 29.62 -9.55 -28.22
C THR A 268 31.12 -9.54 -27.86
N ARG A 269 31.68 -8.39 -27.44
CA ARG A 269 33.08 -8.30 -26.99
C ARG A 269 33.34 -9.10 -25.71
N LEU A 270 32.45 -9.00 -24.72
CA LEU A 270 32.54 -9.78 -23.47
C LEU A 270 32.44 -11.30 -23.75
N GLN A 271 31.51 -11.73 -24.60
CA GLN A 271 31.41 -13.13 -25.01
C GLN A 271 32.68 -13.64 -25.73
N GLN A 272 33.36 -12.80 -26.52
CA GLN A 272 34.63 -13.18 -27.13
C GLN A 272 35.78 -13.22 -26.10
N GLN A 273 35.76 -12.37 -25.08
CA GLN A 273 36.72 -12.43 -23.98
C GLN A 273 36.58 -13.73 -23.17
N ILE A 274 35.36 -14.20 -22.89
CA ILE A 274 35.12 -15.51 -22.25
C ILE A 274 35.80 -16.63 -23.06
N LYS A 275 35.50 -16.74 -24.36
CA LYS A 275 36.08 -17.77 -25.23
C LYS A 275 37.61 -17.74 -25.24
N ASN A 276 38.21 -16.55 -25.25
CA ASN A 276 39.66 -16.38 -25.20
C ASN A 276 40.23 -16.87 -23.85
N VAL A 277 39.55 -16.61 -22.73
CA VAL A 277 39.96 -17.07 -21.38
C VAL A 277 39.82 -18.58 -21.24
N GLU A 278 38.71 -19.16 -21.72
CA GLU A 278 38.49 -20.62 -21.74
C GLU A 278 39.56 -21.35 -22.56
N GLN A 279 39.93 -20.79 -23.73
CA GLN A 279 41.00 -21.32 -24.56
C GLN A 279 42.36 -21.22 -23.86
N GLN A 280 42.70 -20.08 -23.25
CA GLN A 280 43.94 -19.89 -22.50
C GLN A 280 44.05 -20.84 -21.30
N LEU A 281 42.97 -21.04 -20.54
CA LEU A 281 42.90 -22.02 -19.45
C LEU A 281 43.17 -23.44 -19.99
N THR A 282 42.51 -23.81 -21.09
CA THR A 282 42.66 -25.14 -21.71
C THR A 282 44.10 -25.41 -22.13
N THR A 283 44.75 -24.44 -22.80
CA THR A 283 46.17 -24.54 -23.16
C THR A 283 47.07 -24.62 -21.93
N GLY A 284 46.87 -23.75 -20.92
CA GLY A 284 47.70 -23.73 -19.70
C GLY A 284 47.61 -25.02 -18.89
N LEU A 285 46.41 -25.63 -18.79
CA LEU A 285 46.22 -26.92 -18.12
C LEU A 285 46.91 -28.07 -18.89
N LEU A 286 46.87 -28.06 -20.22
CA LEU A 286 47.59 -29.03 -21.06
C LEU A 286 49.11 -28.90 -20.87
N THR A 287 49.67 -27.70 -20.97
CA THR A 287 51.12 -27.47 -20.79
C THR A 287 51.60 -27.84 -19.39
N MET A 288 50.80 -27.61 -18.34
CA MET A 288 51.14 -28.09 -16.99
C MET A 288 51.13 -29.63 -16.88
N ALA A 289 50.18 -30.32 -17.54
CA ALA A 289 50.17 -31.77 -17.59
C ALA A 289 51.37 -32.36 -18.36
N GLU A 290 51.79 -31.70 -19.45
CA GLU A 290 53.00 -32.05 -20.21
C GLU A 290 54.27 -31.80 -19.39
N MET A 291 54.38 -30.68 -18.69
CA MET A 291 55.49 -30.37 -17.79
C MET A 291 55.60 -31.39 -16.64
N ALA A 292 54.49 -31.74 -15.98
CA ALA A 292 54.49 -32.78 -14.94
C ALA A 292 54.99 -34.12 -15.48
N ARG A 293 54.56 -34.50 -16.70
CA ARG A 293 55.00 -35.72 -17.39
C ARG A 293 56.49 -35.68 -17.76
N ALA A 294 57.03 -34.52 -18.12
CA ALA A 294 58.44 -34.33 -18.43
C ALA A 294 59.34 -34.40 -17.18
N VAL A 295 58.94 -33.76 -16.08
CA VAL A 295 59.68 -33.77 -14.79
C VAL A 295 59.82 -35.20 -14.23
N VAL A 296 58.77 -36.02 -14.34
CA VAL A 296 58.79 -37.45 -13.97
C VAL A 296 59.79 -38.26 -14.81
N MET A 297 60.01 -37.90 -16.06
CA MET A 297 60.83 -38.67 -17.02
C MET A 297 62.34 -38.34 -17.00
N GLN A 298 62.78 -37.25 -16.35
CA GLN A 298 64.12 -36.68 -16.59
C GLN A 298 65.13 -36.71 -15.41
N GLN A 299 64.82 -37.31 -14.26
CA GLN A 299 65.79 -37.38 -13.14
C GLN A 299 66.58 -38.71 -13.07
N PRO A 300 67.88 -38.74 -13.43
CA PRO A 300 68.77 -39.84 -13.06
C PRO A 300 69.05 -39.83 -11.55
N VAL A 301 69.21 -41.00 -10.94
CA VAL A 301 69.44 -41.14 -9.50
C VAL A 301 70.87 -40.75 -9.13
N ARG A 302 71.02 -39.70 -8.32
CA ARG A 302 72.15 -39.51 -7.41
C ARG A 302 71.67 -39.13 -6.02
N VAL A 303 72.23 -39.79 -5.02
CA VAL A 303 72.07 -39.46 -3.60
C VAL A 303 73.29 -38.64 -3.18
N SER A 304 73.06 -37.47 -2.61
CA SER A 304 74.08 -36.70 -1.88
C SER A 304 73.41 -35.95 -0.72
N GLN A 305 73.93 -36.12 0.49
CA GLN A 305 73.57 -35.30 1.65
C GLN A 305 74.48 -34.06 1.69
N SER A 306 73.94 -32.88 1.99
CA SER A 306 74.64 -31.84 2.76
C SER A 306 73.70 -30.71 3.18
N SER A 307 73.82 -30.29 4.44
CA SER A 307 73.58 -28.93 4.99
C SER A 307 72.49 -28.03 4.39
N ALA A 308 71.50 -27.69 5.20
CA ALA A 308 70.63 -26.54 4.95
C ALA A 308 71.40 -25.20 5.09
N PRO A 309 71.19 -24.22 4.19
CA PRO A 309 71.60 -22.84 4.40
C PRO A 309 70.52 -22.04 5.16
N VAL A 310 71.03 -21.17 6.02
CA VAL A 310 70.37 -20.13 6.82
C VAL A 310 69.28 -19.34 6.07
N ALA A 311 68.24 -18.93 6.78
CA ALA A 311 67.19 -18.07 6.26
C ALA A 311 67.70 -16.65 5.94
N SER A 312 67.27 -16.10 4.79
CA SER A 312 67.37 -14.67 4.48
C SER A 312 65.97 -14.07 4.44
N GLU A 313 65.78 -12.94 5.12
CA GLU A 313 64.49 -12.28 5.18
C GLU A 313 64.11 -11.67 3.82
N ILE A 314 63.06 -12.19 3.19
CA ILE A 314 62.30 -11.46 2.18
C ILE A 314 61.14 -10.80 2.91
N GLN A 315 61.10 -9.47 2.88
CA GLN A 315 60.02 -8.70 3.49
C GLN A 315 58.67 -9.12 2.91
N ARG A 316 57.80 -9.67 3.77
CA ARG A 316 56.38 -9.79 3.46
C ARG A 316 55.79 -8.36 3.40
N PRO A 317 55.07 -7.99 2.33
CA PRO A 317 53.93 -7.09 2.50
C PRO A 317 53.03 -7.72 3.57
N PRO A 318 52.51 -6.96 4.56
CA PRO A 318 51.69 -7.54 5.61
C PRO A 318 50.52 -8.29 4.98
N ALA A 319 50.29 -9.52 5.44
CA ALA A 319 49.09 -10.24 5.05
C ALA A 319 47.87 -9.40 5.47
N PRO A 320 46.79 -9.35 4.67
CA PRO A 320 45.52 -8.91 5.21
C PRO A 320 45.23 -9.79 6.43
N ALA A 321 45.06 -9.17 7.59
CA ALA A 321 44.78 -9.92 8.79
C ALA A 321 43.44 -10.64 8.58
N THR A 322 43.49 -11.97 8.49
CA THR A 322 42.38 -12.79 8.92
C THR A 322 42.29 -12.64 10.44
N GLY A 323 41.78 -11.49 10.88
CA GLY A 323 41.01 -11.45 12.10
C GLY A 323 39.85 -12.44 11.98
N PRO A 324 39.18 -12.77 13.10
CA PRO A 324 37.97 -13.55 13.00
C PRO A 324 37.00 -12.86 12.03
N VAL A 325 36.16 -13.66 11.34
CA VAL A 325 34.84 -13.17 10.90
C VAL A 325 34.26 -12.44 12.10
N PRO A 326 33.72 -11.21 11.98
CA PRO A 326 33.27 -10.44 13.14
C PRO A 326 32.20 -11.24 13.89
N GLN A 327 32.65 -11.97 14.91
CA GLN A 327 31.86 -12.26 16.09
C GLN A 327 31.44 -10.89 16.57
N ALA A 328 30.13 -10.67 16.73
CA ALA A 328 29.66 -9.40 17.27
C ALA A 328 30.36 -9.19 18.61
N ASP A 329 31.20 -8.16 18.70
CA ASP A 329 31.81 -7.77 19.97
C ASP A 329 30.66 -7.51 20.93
N VAL A 330 30.62 -8.29 22.02
CA VAL A 330 29.46 -8.36 22.95
C VAL A 330 29.24 -7.04 23.72
N HIS A 331 30.03 -6.01 23.41
CA HIS A 331 30.03 -4.68 24.01
C HIS A 331 29.94 -3.56 22.94
N VAL A 332 29.03 -3.71 21.99
CA VAL A 332 28.48 -2.56 21.24
C VAL A 332 26.95 -2.61 21.29
N PRO A 333 26.25 -1.63 21.92
CA PRO A 333 24.79 -1.51 21.84
C PRO A 333 24.40 -0.96 20.45
N ALA A 334 24.61 -1.77 19.42
CA ALA A 334 24.61 -1.39 18.01
C ALA A 334 23.21 -1.29 17.39
N ILE A 335 22.32 -0.49 18.00
CA ILE A 335 21.07 -0.07 17.36
C ILE A 335 21.42 0.86 16.20
N ASN A 336 21.52 0.30 14.99
CA ASN A 336 21.90 0.99 13.74
C ASN A 336 20.79 1.92 13.20
N LEU A 337 20.18 2.73 14.07
CA LEU A 337 19.23 3.78 13.69
C LEU A 337 19.97 5.06 13.24
N PRO A 338 19.44 5.83 12.26
CA PRO A 338 19.98 7.13 11.85
C PRO A 338 19.98 8.24 12.93
N THR A 339 20.92 8.17 13.88
CA THR A 339 21.10 9.12 15.01
C THR A 339 21.57 10.53 14.64
N GLN A 340 21.77 10.85 13.35
CA GLN A 340 22.24 12.16 12.90
C GLN A 340 21.12 13.18 12.60
N ARG A 341 19.84 12.79 12.70
CA ARG A 341 18.69 13.61 12.31
C ARG A 341 17.52 13.50 13.30
N PRO A 342 16.66 14.53 13.40
CA PRO A 342 15.35 14.41 14.06
C PRO A 342 14.50 13.29 13.44
N TYR A 343 13.52 12.79 14.19
CA TYR A 343 12.58 11.78 13.69
C TYR A 343 11.21 12.41 13.42
N LEU A 344 10.61 12.08 12.28
CA LEU A 344 9.26 12.47 11.90
C LEU A 344 8.41 11.21 11.68
N PHE A 345 7.57 10.87 12.66
CA PHE A 345 6.58 9.82 12.57
C PHE A 345 5.35 10.33 11.83
N VAL A 346 5.15 9.81 10.63
CA VAL A 346 4.03 10.08 9.72
C VAL A 346 3.00 8.97 9.91
N LEU A 347 1.96 9.26 10.69
CA LEU A 347 0.91 8.30 11.04
C LEU A 347 -0.40 8.72 10.37
N PRO A 348 -1.24 7.79 9.87
CA PRO A 348 -2.58 8.15 9.39
C PRO A 348 -3.39 8.76 10.53
N GLN A 349 -3.48 8.05 11.66
CA GLN A 349 -4.21 8.45 12.87
C GLN A 349 -3.34 8.19 14.11
N LEU A 350 -3.70 8.76 15.26
CA LEU A 350 -3.07 8.39 16.53
C LEU A 350 -3.58 7.02 16.99
N PRO A 351 -2.71 6.03 17.25
CA PRO A 351 -3.14 4.75 17.79
C PRO A 351 -3.88 4.88 19.12
N THR A 352 -4.79 3.94 19.37
CA THR A 352 -5.65 3.94 20.57
C THR A 352 -5.50 2.65 21.36
N LYS A 353 -6.13 2.53 22.54
CA LYS A 353 -6.14 1.28 23.35
C LYS A 353 -6.59 0.01 22.61
N LEU A 354 -7.18 0.12 21.42
CA LEU A 354 -7.50 -1.01 20.54
C LEU A 354 -6.26 -1.59 19.84
N GLU A 355 -5.14 -0.86 19.83
CA GLU A 355 -3.85 -1.21 19.21
C GLU A 355 -2.72 -1.22 20.27
N PRO A 356 -2.86 -2.01 21.35
CA PRO A 356 -2.01 -1.91 22.54
C PRO A 356 -0.55 -2.35 22.33
N VAL A 357 -0.24 -3.06 21.24
CA VAL A 357 1.13 -3.41 20.82
C VAL A 357 1.81 -2.19 20.22
N LEU A 358 1.19 -1.56 19.21
CA LEU A 358 1.69 -0.37 18.54
C LEU A 358 1.86 0.81 19.50
N LEU A 359 0.92 1.02 20.44
CA LEU A 359 1.05 2.03 21.49
C LEU A 359 2.30 1.82 22.36
N LYS A 360 2.55 0.59 22.82
CA LYS A 360 3.74 0.26 23.62
C LYS A 360 5.02 0.46 22.81
N TYR A 361 5.02 0.08 21.54
CA TYR A 361 6.18 0.20 20.67
C TYR A 361 6.54 1.66 20.38
N LEU A 362 5.56 2.48 20.01
CA LEU A 362 5.76 3.93 19.87
C LEU A 362 6.23 4.57 21.19
N ALA A 363 5.63 4.21 22.33
CA ALA A 363 6.05 4.74 23.63
C ALA A 363 7.51 4.38 23.98
N ALA A 364 7.94 3.14 23.71
CA ALA A 364 9.32 2.71 23.94
C ALA A 364 10.30 3.42 22.98
N LEU A 365 9.99 3.44 21.68
CA LEU A 365 10.82 4.07 20.66
C LEU A 365 10.93 5.59 20.83
N PHE A 366 9.85 6.28 21.18
CA PHE A 366 9.87 7.72 21.44
C PHE A 366 10.74 8.07 22.66
N ARG A 367 10.69 7.26 23.74
CA ARG A 367 11.56 7.44 24.91
C ARG A 367 13.02 7.23 24.53
N PHE A 368 13.35 6.09 23.92
CA PHE A 368 14.70 5.74 23.46
C PHE A 368 15.33 6.86 22.61
N LEU A 369 14.61 7.34 21.59
CA LEU A 369 15.08 8.44 20.74
C LEU A 369 15.30 9.73 21.54
N SER A 370 14.39 10.05 22.48
CA SER A 370 14.50 11.25 23.31
C SER A 370 15.61 11.17 24.36
N GLN A 371 15.89 9.98 24.92
CA GLN A 371 17.03 9.71 25.80
C GLN A 371 18.36 9.92 25.08
N HIS A 372 18.45 9.51 23.80
CA HIS A 372 19.58 9.81 22.92
C HIS A 372 19.58 11.25 22.36
N GLY A 373 18.76 12.15 22.91
CA GLY A 373 18.73 13.58 22.58
C GLY A 373 18.10 13.92 21.22
N LEU A 374 17.47 12.96 20.54
CA LEU A 374 16.84 13.17 19.24
C LEU A 374 15.47 13.81 19.41
N THR A 375 15.18 14.85 18.61
CA THR A 375 13.84 15.45 18.58
C THR A 375 12.87 14.52 17.86
N VAL A 376 11.81 14.09 18.55
CA VAL A 376 10.74 13.27 17.98
C VAL A 376 9.55 14.15 17.61
N ARG A 377 9.06 14.02 16.38
CA ARG A 377 7.87 14.70 15.87
C ARG A 377 6.86 13.67 15.39
N VAL A 378 5.58 13.90 15.66
CA VAL A 378 4.47 13.09 15.17
C VAL A 378 3.57 13.98 14.30
N LEU A 379 3.43 13.63 13.03
CA LEU A 379 2.55 14.27 12.07
C LEU A 379 1.40 13.31 11.74
N VAL A 380 0.17 13.73 12.04
CA VAL A 380 -1.05 12.97 11.77
C VAL A 380 -1.63 13.38 10.43
N MET A 381 -1.79 12.41 9.53
CA MET A 381 -2.05 12.64 8.11
C MET A 381 -3.53 12.67 7.74
N ASP A 382 -4.39 11.94 8.46
CA ASP A 382 -5.85 11.98 8.28
C ASP A 382 -6.49 13.21 8.92
N PHE A 383 -7.72 13.51 8.49
CA PHE A 383 -8.56 14.52 9.10
C PHE A 383 -9.25 13.97 10.36
N SER A 384 -8.72 14.32 11.55
CA SER A 384 -9.52 14.26 12.78
C SER A 384 -10.13 15.64 13.12
N PRO A 385 -11.47 15.77 13.20
CA PRO A 385 -12.12 16.96 13.75
C PRO A 385 -12.03 17.03 15.29
N GLN A 386 -11.45 16.03 15.94
CA GLN A 386 -11.29 15.93 17.40
C GLN A 386 -9.82 15.85 17.85
N PHE A 387 -8.87 16.12 16.94
CA PHE A 387 -7.42 15.96 17.11
C PHE A 387 -6.86 16.38 18.49
N THR A 388 -7.34 17.48 19.09
CA THR A 388 -6.87 17.94 20.41
C THR A 388 -7.32 17.05 21.59
N GLU A 389 -8.47 16.39 21.50
CA GLU A 389 -8.92 15.38 22.47
C GLU A 389 -8.20 14.06 22.23
N ASP A 390 -8.11 13.62 20.96
CA ASP A 390 -7.40 12.40 20.55
C ASP A 390 -5.93 12.45 21.02
N LEU A 391 -5.27 13.60 20.82
CA LEU A 391 -3.91 13.87 21.27
C LEU A 391 -3.78 13.80 22.79
N ARG A 392 -4.75 14.34 23.55
CA ARG A 392 -4.72 14.26 25.02
C ARG A 392 -4.83 12.81 25.49
N HIS A 393 -5.65 12.00 24.84
CA HIS A 393 -5.75 10.56 25.12
C HIS A 393 -4.46 9.82 24.76
N PHE A 394 -3.92 10.04 23.55
CA PHE A 394 -2.66 9.43 23.11
C PHE A 394 -1.50 9.74 24.05
N VAL A 395 -1.28 11.01 24.41
CA VAL A 395 -0.22 11.42 25.36
C VAL A 395 -0.41 10.78 26.74
N ALA A 396 -1.65 10.64 27.21
CA ALA A 396 -1.95 9.93 28.46
C ALA A 396 -1.72 8.40 28.38
N GLU A 397 -1.60 7.84 27.18
CA GLU A 397 -1.37 6.40 26.93
C GLU A 397 0.11 6.07 26.69
N ILE A 398 0.86 6.94 26.00
CA ILE A 398 2.32 6.80 25.84
C ILE A 398 3.11 7.33 27.06
N GLY A 399 2.50 8.16 27.90
CA GLY A 399 3.14 8.82 29.05
C GLY A 399 3.91 10.08 28.69
N ASP A 400 4.55 10.70 29.68
CA ASP A 400 5.37 11.89 29.47
C ASP A 400 6.69 11.53 28.78
N ILE A 401 7.04 12.28 27.71
CA ILE A 401 8.22 12.06 26.89
C ILE A 401 8.78 13.44 26.49
N PRO A 402 10.03 13.78 26.87
CA PRO A 402 10.59 15.10 26.62
C PRO A 402 10.79 15.36 25.13
N ASN A 403 10.63 16.62 24.72
CA ASN A 403 10.83 17.12 23.34
C ASN A 403 9.91 16.50 22.26
N LEU A 404 8.88 15.74 22.63
CA LEU A 404 7.89 15.19 21.69
C LEU A 404 6.99 16.31 21.13
N GLN A 405 6.96 16.47 19.81
CA GLN A 405 6.17 17.50 19.11
C GLN A 405 5.05 16.88 18.27
N PHE A 406 3.90 17.54 18.17
CA PHE A 406 2.73 17.05 17.44
C PHE A 406 2.23 18.05 16.40
N ALA A 407 1.83 17.55 15.24
CA ALA A 407 1.21 18.31 14.16
C ALA A 407 0.09 17.49 13.49
N SER A 408 -0.85 18.19 12.84
CA SER A 408 -1.83 17.58 11.93
C SER A 408 -1.65 18.19 10.53
N PHE A 409 -1.61 17.33 9.52
CA PHE A 409 -1.53 17.69 8.11
C PHE A 409 -2.71 18.59 7.71
N PHE A 410 -3.94 18.14 7.96
CA PHE A 410 -5.15 18.92 7.65
C PHE A 410 -5.21 20.24 8.42
N ALA A 411 -4.84 20.25 9.71
CA ALA A 411 -4.73 21.50 10.46
C ALA A 411 -3.74 22.45 9.78
N THR A 412 -2.57 21.96 9.33
CA THR A 412 -1.54 22.76 8.66
C THR A 412 -2.04 23.33 7.33
N LEU A 413 -2.77 22.55 6.53
CA LEU A 413 -3.38 23.00 5.27
C LEU A 413 -4.51 24.04 5.46
N GLN A 414 -5.32 23.89 6.52
CA GLN A 414 -6.48 24.75 6.77
C GLN A 414 -6.14 26.01 7.60
N ASN A 415 -5.05 26.01 8.38
CA ASN A 415 -4.66 27.10 9.28
C ASN A 415 -3.92 28.28 8.58
N VAL A 416 -4.03 28.39 7.25
CA VAL A 416 -3.43 29.48 6.45
C VAL A 416 -4.47 30.57 6.21
N GLY A 417 -4.14 31.82 6.56
CA GLY A 417 -4.98 33.01 6.36
C GLY A 417 -5.17 33.82 7.66
N GLN A 418 -6.03 34.83 7.62
CA GLN A 418 -6.57 35.44 8.83
C GLN A 418 -7.91 34.79 9.18
N ALA A 419 -8.15 34.50 10.45
CA ALA A 419 -9.38 33.85 10.90
C ALA A 419 -10.62 34.71 10.60
N LYS A 420 -11.44 34.31 9.62
CA LYS A 420 -12.76 34.90 9.38
C LYS A 420 -13.85 34.10 10.12
N PRO A 421 -14.27 34.51 11.33
CA PRO A 421 -15.30 33.78 12.07
C PRO A 421 -16.61 33.70 11.27
N PHE A 422 -17.40 32.65 11.54
CA PHE A 422 -18.75 32.54 10.98
C PHE A 422 -19.71 33.51 11.67
N THR A 423 -20.56 34.16 10.89
CA THR A 423 -21.75 34.85 11.40
C THR A 423 -23.01 34.03 11.08
N MET A 424 -24.07 34.17 11.87
CA MET A 424 -25.33 33.43 11.67
C MET A 424 -25.96 33.67 10.28
N LYS A 425 -25.63 34.78 9.60
CA LYS A 425 -26.10 35.11 8.24
C LYS A 425 -25.32 34.38 7.13
N GLU A 426 -24.23 33.71 7.47
CA GLU A 426 -23.36 32.96 6.54
C GLU A 426 -23.53 31.44 6.70
N LEU A 427 -24.49 31.00 7.53
CA LEU A 427 -24.93 29.61 7.62
C LEU A 427 -26.02 29.34 6.58
N PRO A 428 -26.13 28.11 6.04
CA PRO A 428 -27.18 27.72 5.07
C PRO A 428 -28.59 27.64 5.70
N VAL A 429 -28.68 27.69 7.03
CA VAL A 429 -29.94 27.68 7.80
C VAL A 429 -29.86 28.63 9.00
N SER A 430 -31.00 29.14 9.43
CA SER A 430 -31.09 30.11 10.55
C SER A 430 -30.94 29.47 11.95
N VAL A 431 -29.81 28.82 12.24
CA VAL A 431 -29.49 28.25 13.57
C VAL A 431 -28.50 29.12 14.36
N PRO A 432 -28.59 29.18 15.70
CA PRO A 432 -27.61 29.92 16.50
C PRO A 432 -26.25 29.21 16.50
N LEU A 433 -25.16 29.97 16.46
CA LEU A 433 -23.79 29.42 16.51
C LEU A 433 -23.44 28.76 17.86
N LYS A 434 -24.17 29.10 18.93
CA LYS A 434 -24.00 28.55 20.27
C LYS A 434 -25.35 28.16 20.87
N LYS A 435 -25.42 26.97 21.47
CA LYS A 435 -26.61 26.39 22.11
C LYS A 435 -27.13 27.29 23.23
N ALA A 436 -28.45 27.36 23.39
CA ALA A 436 -29.05 27.88 24.62
C ALA A 436 -28.63 27.01 25.82
N LYS A 437 -28.54 27.61 27.01
CA LYS A 437 -28.06 26.95 28.24
C LYS A 437 -28.75 25.60 28.50
N ASP A 438 -30.06 25.57 28.32
CA ASP A 438 -30.94 24.42 28.57
C ASP A 438 -31.46 23.80 27.25
N GLY A 439 -30.79 24.08 26.12
CA GLY A 439 -31.16 23.57 24.80
C GLY A 439 -30.75 22.11 24.57
N ALA A 440 -31.45 21.43 23.66
CA ALA A 440 -31.08 20.09 23.21
C ALA A 440 -29.81 20.11 22.34
N ASP A 441 -28.95 19.10 22.48
CA ASP A 441 -27.67 19.02 21.76
C ASP A 441 -27.83 18.75 20.27
N MET A 442 -28.97 18.19 19.84
CA MET A 442 -29.37 18.11 18.44
C MET A 442 -30.67 18.88 18.24
N VAL A 443 -30.69 19.76 17.23
CA VAL A 443 -31.87 20.51 16.79
C VAL A 443 -32.21 20.07 15.37
N SER A 444 -33.50 19.82 15.09
CA SER A 444 -34.01 19.55 13.73
C SER A 444 -35.03 20.61 13.37
N GLY A 445 -35.08 21.01 12.10
CA GLY A 445 -36.00 22.05 11.62
C GLY A 445 -36.16 22.04 10.11
N LYS A 446 -36.90 23.02 9.59
CA LYS A 446 -37.12 23.24 8.15
C LYS A 446 -36.84 24.70 7.80
N ASP A 447 -35.95 24.92 6.85
CA ASP A 447 -35.63 26.23 6.27
C ASP A 447 -36.31 26.37 4.90
N LYS A 448 -36.40 27.59 4.37
CA LYS A 448 -36.93 27.88 3.03
C LYS A 448 -35.91 27.67 1.92
N GLN A 449 -34.61 27.69 2.23
CA GLN A 449 -33.56 27.57 1.21
C GLN A 449 -33.07 26.13 0.99
N VAL A 450 -32.97 25.33 2.06
CA VAL A 450 -32.41 23.96 2.01
C VAL A 450 -33.33 22.89 2.60
N GLY A 451 -34.63 23.17 2.72
CA GLY A 451 -35.61 22.20 3.19
C GLY A 451 -35.36 21.73 4.63
N ASP A 452 -35.38 20.42 4.86
CA ASP A 452 -35.22 19.83 6.20
C ASP A 452 -33.74 19.74 6.60
N TYR A 453 -33.43 20.21 7.81
CA TYR A 453 -32.07 20.26 8.35
C TYR A 453 -31.96 19.68 9.76
N ARG A 454 -30.73 19.32 10.13
CA ARG A 454 -30.32 19.00 11.51
C ARG A 454 -29.04 19.75 11.85
N ALA A 455 -28.93 20.25 13.07
CA ALA A 455 -27.72 20.85 13.62
C ALA A 455 -27.35 20.13 14.92
N LEU A 456 -26.07 19.79 15.08
CA LEU A 456 -25.52 19.20 16.31
C LEU A 456 -24.61 20.21 17.00
N TYR A 457 -24.72 20.30 18.32
CA TYR A 457 -23.85 21.08 19.19
C TYR A 457 -22.90 20.16 19.98
N ARG A 458 -21.74 20.69 20.34
CA ARG A 458 -20.79 20.04 21.26
C ARG A 458 -21.21 20.21 22.73
N PRO A 459 -20.61 19.45 23.66
CA PRO A 459 -20.81 19.64 25.11
C PRO A 459 -20.48 21.05 25.62
N ASP A 460 -19.60 21.81 24.96
CA ASP A 460 -19.31 23.23 25.29
C ASP A 460 -20.38 24.22 24.76
N GLY A 461 -21.41 23.69 24.09
CA GLY A 461 -22.48 24.43 23.43
C GLY A 461 -22.11 25.00 22.06
N SER A 462 -20.89 24.84 21.54
CA SER A 462 -20.53 25.31 20.18
C SER A 462 -21.19 24.46 19.10
N LEU A 463 -21.58 25.07 17.97
CA LEU A 463 -22.04 24.35 16.79
C LEU A 463 -20.94 23.39 16.27
N ASN A 464 -21.29 22.12 16.07
CA ASN A 464 -20.41 21.06 15.57
C ASN A 464 -20.57 20.87 14.05
N TRP A 465 -21.79 20.58 13.62
CA TRP A 465 -22.14 20.43 12.20
C TRP A 465 -23.59 20.78 11.90
N ILE A 466 -23.88 21.08 10.64
CA ILE A 466 -25.24 21.20 10.07
C ILE A 466 -25.35 20.24 8.88
N GLY A 467 -26.37 19.39 8.88
CA GLY A 467 -26.70 18.48 7.77
C GLY A 467 -28.06 18.83 7.18
N TYR A 468 -28.16 18.92 5.86
CA TYR A 468 -29.40 19.27 5.14
C TYR A 468 -29.52 18.51 3.81
N ALA A 469 -30.76 18.40 3.31
CA ALA A 469 -31.01 17.82 1.99
C ALA A 469 -30.78 18.88 0.89
N VAL A 470 -30.09 18.50 -0.17
CA VAL A 470 -29.92 19.33 -1.38
C VAL A 470 -30.94 18.91 -2.44
N ASP A 471 -31.20 17.61 -2.56
CA ASP A 471 -32.30 17.01 -3.31
C ASP A 471 -32.71 15.67 -2.67
N ASP A 472 -33.60 14.91 -3.31
CA ASP A 472 -34.11 13.62 -2.82
C ASP A 472 -33.01 12.54 -2.63
N THR A 473 -31.82 12.74 -3.20
CA THR A 473 -30.69 11.79 -3.23
C THR A 473 -29.40 12.31 -2.60
N HIS A 474 -29.22 13.63 -2.55
CA HIS A 474 -28.02 14.31 -2.02
C HIS A 474 -28.26 14.96 -0.66
N TYR A 475 -27.43 14.58 0.31
CA TYR A 475 -27.33 15.19 1.64
C TYR A 475 -25.98 15.89 1.75
N LEU A 476 -25.96 17.06 2.36
CA LEU A 476 -24.75 17.87 2.53
C LEU A 476 -24.55 18.13 4.03
N TYR A 477 -23.35 17.87 4.52
CA TYR A 477 -22.95 18.05 5.90
C TYR A 477 -21.78 19.04 6.00
N ASP A 478 -22.05 20.20 6.61
CA ASP A 478 -21.08 21.24 6.90
C ASP A 478 -20.58 21.07 8.35
N TYR A 479 -19.29 20.80 8.51
CA TYR A 479 -18.60 20.72 9.81
C TYR A 479 -17.84 22.01 10.12
N TYR A 480 -17.89 22.44 11.37
CA TYR A 480 -17.27 23.68 11.87
C TYR A 480 -16.38 23.38 13.08
N ALA A 481 -15.18 23.96 13.16
CA ALA A 481 -14.30 23.77 14.31
C ALA A 481 -14.85 24.36 15.63
N PRO A 482 -14.31 23.94 16.79
CA PRO A 482 -14.58 24.58 18.08
C PRO A 482 -14.33 26.10 18.07
N GLN A 483 -15.00 26.82 18.98
CA GLN A 483 -14.83 28.27 19.19
C GLN A 483 -15.13 29.18 17.97
N HIS A 484 -15.77 28.65 16.92
CA HIS A 484 -15.97 29.31 15.62
C HIS A 484 -14.66 29.62 14.87
N THR A 485 -13.58 28.93 15.25
CA THR A 485 -12.31 28.91 14.51
C THR A 485 -12.59 28.37 13.10
N PRO A 486 -12.12 29.02 12.01
CA PRO A 486 -12.52 28.65 10.66
C PRO A 486 -11.71 27.47 10.12
N TRP A 487 -11.94 26.28 10.68
CA TRP A 487 -11.91 25.05 9.90
C TRP A 487 -13.34 24.73 9.47
N TYR A 488 -13.52 24.58 8.16
CA TYR A 488 -14.78 24.26 7.52
C TYR A 488 -14.52 23.08 6.59
N THR A 489 -15.35 22.05 6.71
CA THR A 489 -15.27 20.84 5.88
C THR A 489 -16.68 20.50 5.43
N GLN A 490 -16.89 20.44 4.12
CA GLN A 490 -18.17 20.10 3.50
C GLN A 490 -18.11 18.68 2.97
N ILE A 491 -19.06 17.84 3.39
CA ILE A 491 -19.21 16.46 2.92
C ILE A 491 -20.51 16.34 2.14
N ILE A 492 -20.41 15.93 0.87
CA ILE A 492 -21.55 15.60 0.02
C ILE A 492 -21.75 14.07 0.07
N VAL A 493 -22.97 13.65 0.33
CA VAL A 493 -23.38 12.25 0.46
C VAL A 493 -24.50 11.97 -0.55
N HIS A 494 -24.23 11.10 -1.52
CA HIS A 494 -25.20 10.66 -2.53
C HIS A 494 -25.65 9.23 -2.20
N ARG A 495 -26.96 8.99 -2.08
CA ARG A 495 -27.55 7.65 -1.82
C ARG A 495 -27.01 6.94 -0.55
N ARG A 496 -26.47 7.70 0.42
CA ARG A 496 -25.77 7.30 1.68
C ARG A 496 -24.27 7.08 1.57
N ASP A 497 -23.70 7.05 0.37
CA ASP A 497 -22.24 7.00 0.18
C ASP A 497 -21.67 8.42 0.13
N VAL A 498 -20.52 8.66 0.74
CA VAL A 498 -19.78 9.92 0.57
C VAL A 498 -19.32 10.01 -0.89
N SER A 499 -19.70 11.07 -1.59
CA SER A 499 -19.32 11.33 -2.99
C SER A 499 -18.23 12.40 -3.11
N GLU A 500 -18.19 13.37 -2.18
CA GLU A 500 -17.18 14.43 -2.18
C GLU A 500 -16.91 14.93 -0.76
N VAL A 501 -15.65 15.26 -0.46
CA VAL A 501 -15.25 15.99 0.75
C VAL A 501 -14.36 17.17 0.36
N THR A 502 -14.81 18.41 0.63
CA THR A 502 -14.01 19.62 0.41
C THR A 502 -13.59 20.24 1.75
N TYR A 503 -12.30 20.51 1.88
CA TYR A 503 -11.66 21.14 3.04
C TYR A 503 -11.27 22.58 2.70
N TYR A 504 -11.54 23.50 3.63
CA TYR A 504 -11.36 24.94 3.43
C TYR A 504 -10.42 25.56 4.45
N ARG A 505 -9.72 26.63 4.04
CA ARG A 505 -8.85 27.47 4.86
C ARG A 505 -9.62 28.42 5.77
N GLN A 506 -8.89 29.10 6.65
CA GLN A 506 -9.39 30.16 7.52
C GLN A 506 -10.07 31.33 6.80
N ASP A 507 -9.67 31.63 5.56
CA ASP A 507 -10.29 32.66 4.70
C ASP A 507 -11.51 32.15 3.91
N ARG A 508 -11.86 30.86 4.07
CA ARG A 508 -12.87 30.09 3.34
C ARG A 508 -12.58 29.83 1.87
N SER A 509 -11.33 29.99 1.42
CA SER A 509 -10.88 29.38 0.16
C SER A 509 -10.80 27.85 0.33
N PRO A 510 -11.15 27.04 -0.69
CA PRO A 510 -10.85 25.61 -0.66
C PRO A 510 -9.34 25.41 -0.68
N VAL A 511 -8.86 24.34 -0.04
CA VAL A 511 -7.46 23.89 -0.11
C VAL A 511 -7.34 22.50 -0.74
N LEU A 512 -8.26 21.60 -0.41
CA LEU A 512 -8.26 20.22 -0.87
C LEU A 512 -9.68 19.70 -1.05
N LYS A 513 -9.89 18.87 -2.07
CA LYS A 513 -11.16 18.18 -2.35
C LYS A 513 -10.89 16.73 -2.73
N VAL A 514 -11.46 15.78 -1.98
CA VAL A 514 -11.46 14.36 -2.32
C VAL A 514 -12.76 14.05 -3.05
N THR A 515 -12.68 13.47 -4.25
CA THR A 515 -13.87 12.98 -4.97
C THR A 515 -13.90 11.46 -4.85
N HIS A 516 -14.97 10.89 -4.31
CA HIS A 516 -15.10 9.46 -4.11
C HIS A 516 -15.88 8.83 -5.27
N SER A 517 -15.24 7.90 -5.99
CA SER A 517 -15.86 7.10 -7.04
C SER A 517 -15.73 5.60 -6.72
N GLN A 518 -16.48 4.75 -7.43
CA GLN A 518 -16.51 3.29 -7.16
C GLN A 518 -15.17 2.57 -7.32
N SER A 519 -14.15 3.20 -7.91
CA SER A 519 -12.82 2.59 -8.12
C SER A 519 -11.62 3.50 -7.80
N THR A 520 -11.82 4.82 -7.64
CA THR A 520 -10.74 5.76 -7.32
C THR A 520 -11.20 6.89 -6.40
N ALA A 521 -10.26 7.42 -5.60
CA ALA A 521 -10.46 8.59 -4.74
C ALA A 521 -9.50 9.74 -5.15
N PRO A 522 -9.62 10.29 -6.37
CA PRO A 522 -8.76 11.37 -6.84
C PRO A 522 -8.95 12.65 -6.01
N VAL A 523 -7.86 13.40 -5.89
CA VAL A 523 -7.79 14.59 -5.04
C VAL A 523 -7.49 15.83 -5.90
N THR A 524 -8.33 16.85 -5.78
CA THR A 524 -8.10 18.18 -6.35
C THR A 524 -7.56 19.10 -5.27
N THR A 525 -6.51 19.86 -5.58
CA THR A 525 -5.86 20.79 -4.66
C THR A 525 -5.86 22.21 -5.21
N PHE A 526 -5.91 23.20 -4.32
CA PHE A 526 -6.14 24.61 -4.66
C PHE A 526 -5.11 25.50 -3.96
N PHE A 527 -3.93 25.67 -4.57
CA PHE A 527 -2.81 26.41 -3.99
C PHE A 527 -2.38 27.57 -4.90
N ASN A 528 -2.16 28.76 -4.32
CA ASN A 528 -1.62 29.95 -4.99
C ASN A 528 -2.33 30.31 -6.32
N GLY A 529 -3.66 30.16 -6.36
CA GLY A 529 -4.48 30.43 -7.54
C GLY A 529 -4.42 29.36 -8.64
N LYS A 530 -3.74 28.24 -8.42
CA LYS A 530 -3.71 27.07 -9.31
C LYS A 530 -4.55 25.93 -8.75
N THR A 531 -5.12 25.15 -9.67
CA THR A 531 -5.78 23.88 -9.39
C THR A 531 -4.90 22.75 -9.90
N GLN A 532 -4.67 21.72 -9.08
CA GLN A 532 -3.89 20.53 -9.47
C GLN A 532 -4.59 19.25 -9.01
N GLU A 533 -4.69 18.27 -9.91
CA GLU A 533 -5.31 16.97 -9.67
C GLU A 533 -4.25 15.90 -9.36
N TRP A 534 -4.58 14.99 -8.45
CA TRP A 534 -3.75 13.91 -7.95
C TRP A 534 -4.52 12.58 -7.98
N PRO A 535 -3.86 11.42 -8.24
CA PRO A 535 -4.55 10.13 -8.36
C PRO A 535 -5.11 9.61 -7.03
N SER A 536 -4.56 10.04 -5.90
CA SER A 536 -4.98 9.66 -4.55
C SER A 536 -4.56 10.71 -3.51
N LEU A 537 -5.11 10.62 -2.30
CA LEU A 537 -4.69 11.45 -1.17
C LEU A 537 -3.23 11.15 -0.77
N ALA A 538 -2.84 9.87 -0.74
CA ALA A 538 -1.48 9.42 -0.46
C ALA A 538 -0.44 10.00 -1.44
N ALA A 539 -0.75 10.09 -2.73
CA ALA A 539 0.14 10.69 -3.72
C ALA A 539 0.36 12.19 -3.49
N PHE A 540 -0.71 12.94 -3.12
CA PHE A 540 -0.58 14.35 -2.75
C PHE A 540 0.18 14.53 -1.42
N GLN A 541 -0.11 13.70 -0.41
CA GLN A 541 0.57 13.73 0.88
C GLN A 541 2.07 13.43 0.74
N ALA A 542 2.45 12.49 -0.13
CA ALA A 542 3.85 12.19 -0.43
C ALA A 542 4.58 13.35 -1.14
N ASP A 543 3.94 14.01 -2.11
CA ASP A 543 4.50 15.21 -2.74
C ASP A 543 4.63 16.38 -1.76
N TRP A 544 3.64 16.60 -0.90
CA TRP A 544 3.69 17.62 0.14
C TRP A 544 4.83 17.36 1.13
N LEU A 545 5.02 16.11 1.58
CA LEU A 545 6.14 15.71 2.43
C LEU A 545 7.49 15.90 1.72
N ALA A 546 7.58 15.58 0.42
CA ALA A 546 8.81 15.77 -0.36
C ALA A 546 9.21 17.26 -0.49
N HIS A 547 8.26 18.18 -0.34
CA HIS A 547 8.48 19.63 -0.33
C HIS A 547 8.55 20.26 1.08
N ASP A 548 8.26 19.50 2.15
CA ASP A 548 8.31 20.00 3.51
C ASP A 548 9.74 19.99 4.09
N GLN A 549 10.15 21.12 4.68
CA GLN A 549 11.51 21.29 5.17
C GLN A 549 11.82 20.42 6.41
N ILE A 550 10.81 20.08 7.21
CA ILE A 550 10.97 19.20 8.38
C ILE A 550 11.15 17.75 7.89
N ALA A 551 10.31 17.27 6.98
CA ALA A 551 10.43 15.93 6.40
C ALA A 551 11.77 15.73 5.65
N GLN A 552 12.19 16.69 4.83
CA GLN A 552 13.50 16.66 4.14
C GLN A 552 14.71 16.58 5.10
N THR A 553 14.60 17.11 6.31
CA THR A 553 15.70 17.16 7.30
C THR A 553 15.59 16.09 8.39
N SER A 554 14.54 15.27 8.39
CA SER A 554 14.29 14.23 9.39
C SER A 554 14.47 12.82 8.82
N THR A 555 14.64 11.86 9.72
CA THR A 555 14.36 10.44 9.44
C THR A 555 12.84 10.25 9.46
N VAL A 556 12.25 9.84 8.34
CA VAL A 556 10.80 9.74 8.18
C VAL A 556 10.35 8.31 8.49
N VAL A 557 9.48 8.15 9.48
CA VAL A 557 8.92 6.85 9.87
C VAL A 557 7.46 6.80 9.46
N ALA A 558 7.05 5.85 8.62
CA ALA A 558 5.68 5.77 8.08
C ALA A 558 5.10 4.35 8.25
N MET A 559 3.80 4.22 8.51
CA MET A 559 3.14 2.92 8.68
C MET A 559 3.22 2.07 7.40
N GLY A 560 3.82 0.89 7.45
CA GLY A 560 4.19 0.10 6.27
C GLY A 560 3.02 -0.46 5.45
N ASP A 561 1.84 -0.61 6.06
CA ASP A 561 0.59 -0.99 5.39
C ASP A 561 -0.13 0.20 4.74
N ASP A 562 0.22 1.44 5.10
CA ASP A 562 -0.39 2.66 4.58
C ASP A 562 0.04 2.93 3.12
N PRO A 563 -0.91 3.22 2.19
CA PRO A 563 -0.59 3.65 0.82
C PRO A 563 0.36 4.86 0.75
N LEU A 564 0.41 5.70 1.77
CA LEU A 564 1.36 6.80 1.90
C LEU A 564 2.80 6.31 2.04
N CYS A 565 3.05 5.23 2.78
CA CYS A 565 4.41 4.68 2.92
C CYS A 565 4.95 4.24 1.56
N ALA A 566 4.19 3.49 0.78
CA ALA A 566 4.59 3.10 -0.58
C ALA A 566 4.82 4.34 -1.49
N SER A 567 3.95 5.35 -1.39
CA SER A 567 4.05 6.60 -2.16
C SER A 567 5.30 7.43 -1.78
N VAL A 568 5.73 7.37 -0.52
CA VAL A 568 6.90 8.09 0.01
C VAL A 568 8.21 7.32 -0.23
N VAL A 569 8.20 5.99 -0.13
CA VAL A 569 9.33 5.09 -0.46
C VAL A 569 9.67 5.15 -1.95
N GLN A 570 8.69 5.32 -2.84
CA GLN A 570 8.91 5.52 -4.27
C GLN A 570 9.22 6.99 -4.65
N GLY A 571 9.28 7.89 -3.66
CA GLY A 571 9.42 9.34 -3.86
C GLY A 571 10.79 9.91 -3.45
N PRO A 572 10.96 11.25 -3.51
CA PRO A 572 12.23 11.93 -3.23
C PRO A 572 12.79 11.76 -1.81
N LEU A 573 12.04 11.14 -0.89
CA LEU A 573 12.45 10.88 0.49
C LEU A 573 12.99 9.47 0.72
N GLN A 574 13.03 8.59 -0.30
CA GLN A 574 13.38 7.17 -0.19
C GLN A 574 14.58 6.85 0.73
N GLU A 575 15.69 7.59 0.62
CA GLU A 575 16.91 7.38 1.42
C GLU A 575 16.71 7.62 2.93
N ASN A 576 15.69 8.41 3.30
CA ASN A 576 15.43 8.87 4.66
C ASN A 576 14.29 8.10 5.36
N VAL A 577 13.67 7.13 4.66
CA VAL A 577 12.39 6.53 5.07
C VAL A 577 12.57 5.15 5.70
N ILE A 578 11.88 4.93 6.81
CA ILE A 578 11.85 3.67 7.56
C ILE A 578 10.39 3.25 7.76
N PRO A 579 9.92 2.19 7.08
CA PRO A 579 8.59 1.65 7.33
C PRO A 579 8.46 1.09 8.76
N LEU A 580 7.37 1.47 9.42
CA LEU A 580 6.93 0.97 10.71
C LEU A 580 5.88 -0.11 10.52
N LEU A 581 6.23 -1.33 10.90
CA LEU A 581 5.40 -2.50 10.79
C LEU A 581 4.63 -2.71 12.12
N GLY A 582 3.37 -3.12 12.02
CA GLY A 582 2.59 -3.66 13.12
C GLY A 582 1.87 -4.95 12.71
N ASP A 583 1.06 -5.49 13.63
CA ASP A 583 0.37 -6.78 13.51
C ASP A 583 -0.41 -6.93 12.18
N ARG A 584 -1.02 -5.84 11.71
CA ARG A 584 -1.73 -5.79 10.41
C ARG A 584 -0.77 -5.86 9.24
N THR A 585 0.29 -5.06 9.29
CA THR A 585 1.31 -4.93 8.25
C THR A 585 1.97 -6.26 7.92
N LEU A 586 2.22 -7.09 8.94
CA LEU A 586 2.79 -8.45 8.81
C LEU A 586 1.86 -9.43 8.05
N THR A 587 0.57 -9.12 7.93
CA THR A 587 -0.42 -9.94 7.21
C THR A 587 -0.74 -9.42 5.80
N ASP A 588 -0.10 -8.33 5.36
CA ASP A 588 -0.34 -7.72 4.05
C ASP A 588 0.36 -8.50 2.92
N PRO A 589 -0.38 -9.11 1.96
CA PRO A 589 0.21 -9.86 0.86
C PRO A 589 1.00 -8.98 -0.14
N GLN A 590 0.90 -7.64 -0.05
CA GLN A 590 1.65 -6.68 -0.86
C GLN A 590 2.82 -6.04 -0.10
N LEU A 591 3.11 -6.44 1.15
CA LEU A 591 4.13 -5.80 1.97
C LEU A 591 5.49 -5.67 1.28
N ALA A 592 5.95 -6.75 0.63
CA ALA A 592 7.24 -6.79 -0.07
C ALA A 592 7.35 -5.79 -1.23
N GLU A 593 6.23 -5.42 -1.87
CA GLU A 593 6.18 -4.37 -2.88
C GLU A 593 6.19 -2.98 -2.23
N LYS A 594 5.43 -2.79 -1.14
CA LYS A 594 5.33 -1.52 -0.39
C LYS A 594 6.65 -1.10 0.28
N VAL A 595 7.47 -2.04 0.74
CA VAL A 595 8.78 -1.78 1.37
C VAL A 595 9.97 -2.04 0.44
N SER A 596 9.73 -2.25 -0.86
CA SER A 596 10.83 -2.46 -1.82
C SER A 596 11.69 -1.20 -1.94
N GLY A 597 13.01 -1.37 -1.75
CA GLY A 597 13.99 -0.29 -1.84
C GLY A 597 14.19 0.54 -0.57
N VAL A 598 13.75 0.09 0.61
CA VAL A 598 14.06 0.74 1.91
C VAL A 598 15.35 0.21 2.55
N HIS A 599 16.02 1.07 3.31
CA HIS A 599 17.31 0.78 3.94
C HIS A 599 17.21 0.24 5.39
N TRP A 600 16.05 0.42 6.05
CA TRP A 600 15.77 -0.02 7.41
C TRP A 600 14.29 -0.45 7.53
N LEU A 601 13.97 -1.28 8.52
CA LEU A 601 12.60 -1.56 8.97
C LEU A 601 12.48 -1.45 10.49
N LEU A 602 11.32 -1.01 10.97
CA LEU A 602 10.90 -1.09 12.36
C LEU A 602 9.82 -2.18 12.49
N ALA A 603 10.04 -3.20 13.32
CA ALA A 603 9.08 -4.29 13.55
C ALA A 603 8.79 -4.46 15.04
N PRO A 604 7.62 -4.98 15.46
CA PRO A 604 7.31 -5.06 16.87
C PRO A 604 8.20 -6.09 17.59
N ASP A 605 8.37 -7.30 17.05
CA ASP A 605 8.97 -8.44 17.73
C ASP A 605 10.18 -9.03 16.96
N THR A 606 11.16 -9.64 17.64
CA THR A 606 12.27 -10.33 16.98
C THR A 606 11.86 -11.58 16.20
N SER A 607 10.75 -12.22 16.56
CA SER A 607 10.20 -13.39 15.84
C SER A 607 9.75 -13.07 14.41
N ASP A 608 9.34 -11.82 14.14
CA ASP A 608 8.91 -11.38 12.80
C ASP A 608 10.05 -11.29 11.79
N ILE A 609 11.29 -11.12 12.26
CA ILE A 609 12.48 -10.90 11.39
C ILE A 609 12.64 -12.03 10.37
N ALA A 610 12.44 -13.29 10.78
CA ALA A 610 12.55 -14.44 9.88
C ALA A 610 11.47 -14.45 8.79
N THR A 611 10.24 -14.06 9.14
CA THR A 611 9.12 -13.92 8.19
C THR A 611 9.36 -12.76 7.23
N LEU A 612 9.82 -11.61 7.74
CA LEU A 612 10.12 -10.42 6.94
C LEU A 612 11.28 -10.64 5.95
N GLN A 613 12.35 -11.32 6.37
CA GLN A 613 13.45 -11.69 5.47
C GLN A 613 13.01 -12.67 4.37
N GLN A 614 12.06 -13.57 4.65
CA GLN A 614 11.47 -14.44 3.63
C GLN A 614 10.54 -13.69 2.67
N LEU A 615 9.74 -12.73 3.17
CA LEU A 615 8.82 -11.94 2.36
C LEU A 615 9.53 -10.94 1.45
N VAL A 616 10.54 -10.22 1.95
CA VAL A 616 11.25 -9.16 1.20
C VAL A 616 12.43 -9.71 0.39
N GLY A 617 12.94 -10.90 0.73
CA GLY A 617 13.92 -11.64 -0.09
C GLY A 617 15.36 -11.14 -0.03
N TRP A 618 15.66 -10.08 0.75
CA TRP A 618 17.02 -9.62 1.03
C TRP A 618 17.20 -9.20 2.50
N SER A 619 18.45 -9.08 2.95
CA SER A 619 18.81 -8.79 4.34
C SER A 619 18.67 -7.29 4.69
N ILE A 620 17.47 -6.84 5.07
CA ILE A 620 17.28 -5.50 5.67
C ILE A 620 17.68 -5.52 7.16
N PRO A 621 18.35 -4.47 7.67
CA PRO A 621 18.42 -4.17 9.09
C PRO A 621 17.02 -3.90 9.69
N VAL A 622 16.50 -4.85 10.46
CA VAL A 622 15.25 -4.70 11.22
C VAL A 622 15.59 -4.34 12.67
N VAL A 623 14.96 -3.30 13.21
CA VAL A 623 15.06 -2.92 14.64
C VAL A 623 13.73 -3.23 15.33
N THR A 624 13.78 -3.85 16.51
CA THR A 624 12.60 -4.38 17.22
C THR A 624 12.49 -3.90 18.66
N MET A 625 11.34 -4.13 19.32
CA MET A 625 11.15 -3.81 20.74
C MET A 625 12.29 -4.35 21.60
N ASP A 626 12.61 -5.64 21.46
CA ASP A 626 13.60 -6.33 22.28
C ASP A 626 14.99 -5.70 22.15
N MET A 627 15.36 -5.22 20.95
CA MET A 627 16.62 -4.53 20.71
C MET A 627 16.65 -3.17 21.39
N LEU A 628 15.54 -2.41 21.37
CA LEU A 628 15.44 -1.11 22.05
C LEU A 628 15.49 -1.27 23.57
N THR A 629 14.72 -2.21 24.14
CA THR A 629 14.64 -2.38 25.61
C THR A 629 15.92 -2.99 26.19
N SER A 630 16.59 -3.91 25.48
CA SER A 630 17.86 -4.48 25.98
C SER A 630 19.00 -3.45 25.99
N ALA A 631 19.03 -2.50 25.05
CA ALA A 631 19.96 -1.36 25.11
C ALA A 631 19.60 -0.37 26.24
N ASP A 632 18.31 -0.19 26.51
CA ASP A 632 17.83 0.64 27.61
C ASP A 632 18.25 0.06 28.97
N ASP A 633 18.32 -1.27 29.14
CA ASP A 633 18.80 -1.89 30.38
C ASP A 633 20.33 -1.96 30.44
N LEU A 634 21.03 -2.24 29.33
CA LEU A 634 22.49 -2.18 29.25
C LEU A 634 23.07 -0.79 29.53
N THR A 635 22.33 0.29 29.26
CA THR A 635 22.76 1.66 29.61
C THR A 635 22.60 1.95 31.10
N LYS A 636 21.59 1.38 31.77
CA LYS A 636 21.45 1.48 33.24
C LYS A 636 22.53 0.69 33.98
N GLU A 637 22.89 -0.51 33.50
CA GLU A 637 24.01 -1.31 34.02
C GLU A 637 25.41 -0.70 33.77
N HIS A 638 25.50 0.55 33.27
CA HIS A 638 26.73 1.35 33.15
C HIS A 638 26.65 2.72 33.84
N GLU A 639 25.55 3.05 34.53
CA GLU A 639 25.43 4.24 35.39
C GLU A 639 25.46 3.93 36.90
N ASP A 640 25.33 2.65 37.29
CA ASP A 640 25.58 2.10 38.64
C ASP A 640 27.00 1.50 38.78
#